data_AF-A0A811LLK7-F1
#
_entry.id   AF-A0A811LLK7-F1
#
_cell.length_a   1.000
_cell.length_b   1.000
_cell.length_c   1.000
_cell.angle_alpha   90.00
_cell.angle_beta   90.00
_cell.angle_gamma   90.00
#
_symmetry.space_group_name_H-M   'P 1'
#
loop_
_entity.id
_entity.type
_entity.pdbx_description
1 polymer ?
#
loop_
_entity_poly.entity_id
_entity_poly.type
_entity_poly.pdbx_seq_one_letter_code
_entity_poly.pdbx_strand_id
1 'polypeptide(L)'
;MRLNLLKLVLLFALCYLAQSAIPALKISDADIKDIAQKMRDSDTEKPNFCEFYIDYQGHYDGGESDYASQSLTKWIRPQVLQQPSYKALLDLVPYFNPQTGVAEDASPAKVTKQRAFIMAVFNSGPFKQLIDVLRKSNHPFAKSPDTLKQAMYDMWFGTFSRARGKQDSSAFEHVFLGEAKNGEVSGMHNWVVINQLENDEKNKLNYRGFIIKRADIIASANFKWGNLVKPTGSFLMGTSPAFDFSLLSMCFLARRGKGTKCETVIDGCPVNVQSYDLSQNGKDFIGTVYPEPGPSAPTFVLAKFTVVVIVIVTLSLFYSHDRRIFKNSISRRYDSKRDYFVDDFPCYQLVGDSVNKTFLQYAKSWKPNKNKFIDSVYPTNDSIDCSQLKDMYDFNDAPLSSEEAEYPLAYGFHIYKDISQVLAVLSTFYHPQNAYCIGVDSRSTALFQNRVKLLEKCLGNVTVKIFENVRWCSKGTLNALYGCFSYLTSLDHPWRYYQYISNNDLPLKTNFEMVQIFKNLKGAVITELVRPQKAETKFTVIPVYKASMSAIVSREAANYVVVNCTITQFILHLLRKKPLYACPDELLWATLFGNKDVFSAPGSFDYTSMRYVYVKQIKENRNKRLIVNATSSKAEPFMLSYYYIPRYQVWSGSPRKCNGKFVHASCVFGVRDLPMLIKRPELVAHKLYSDFQPAAFYCLRKMVKERALQYEQMLFKGTVYSELAHVQVLMGQNPENVKFFYCFSY
;
A
#
# COMPACT_ATOMS: atom_id res chain seq x y z
N MET A 1 23.12 49.92 58.68
CA MET A 1 21.72 49.48 58.40
C MET A 1 21.20 49.83 57.00
N ARG A 2 21.61 50.94 56.35
CA ARG A 2 21.10 51.32 55.01
C ARG A 2 21.61 50.48 53.82
N LEU A 3 22.75 49.78 53.95
CA LEU A 3 23.32 48.95 52.87
C LEU A 3 22.62 47.57 52.69
N ASN A 4 22.00 47.04 53.74
CA ASN A 4 21.29 45.75 53.69
C ASN A 4 19.87 45.88 53.14
N LEU A 5 19.23 47.05 53.28
CA LEU A 5 17.91 47.31 52.69
C LEU A 5 18.00 47.44 51.17
N LEU A 6 19.09 48.04 50.65
CA LEU A 6 19.29 48.17 49.20
C LEU A 6 19.56 46.82 48.52
N LYS A 7 20.32 45.92 49.18
CA LYS A 7 20.52 44.54 48.69
C LYS A 7 19.23 43.72 48.76
N LEU A 8 18.42 43.88 49.80
CA LEU A 8 17.12 43.19 49.92
C LEU A 8 16.12 43.70 48.88
N VAL A 9 16.09 45.01 48.61
CA VAL A 9 15.23 45.62 47.57
C VAL A 9 15.72 45.27 46.17
N LEU A 10 17.04 45.17 45.92
CA LEU A 10 17.57 44.67 44.64
C LEU A 10 17.33 43.16 44.45
N LEU A 11 17.38 42.35 45.50
CA LEU A 11 17.03 40.92 45.43
C LEU A 11 15.52 40.71 45.26
N PHE A 12 14.68 41.53 45.89
CA PHE A 12 13.23 41.51 45.65
C PHE A 12 12.86 42.08 44.27
N ALA A 13 13.58 43.10 43.77
CA ALA A 13 13.39 43.63 42.42
C ALA A 13 13.90 42.65 41.34
N LEU A 14 15.01 41.94 41.57
CA LEU A 14 15.49 40.88 40.69
C LEU A 14 14.61 39.62 40.74
N CYS A 15 13.96 39.32 41.87
CA CYS A 15 12.94 38.26 41.95
C CYS A 15 11.60 38.67 41.33
N TYR A 16 11.21 39.95 41.38
CA TYR A 16 10.00 40.44 40.69
C TYR A 16 10.17 40.61 39.17
N LEU A 17 11.41 40.65 38.68
CA LEU A 17 11.73 40.73 37.25
C LEU A 17 11.90 39.36 36.57
N ALA A 18 11.71 38.25 37.30
CA ALA A 18 11.99 36.90 36.81
C ALA A 18 10.74 36.05 36.48
N GLN A 19 9.63 36.65 36.03
CA GLN A 19 8.40 35.91 35.75
C GLN A 19 7.68 36.29 34.44
N SER A 20 8.42 36.73 33.43
CA SER A 20 7.86 37.13 32.13
C SER A 20 7.98 36.08 31.02
N ALA A 21 8.91 35.12 31.13
CA ALA A 21 9.19 34.17 30.06
C ALA A 21 8.47 32.82 30.22
N ILE A 22 7.78 32.35 29.17
CA ILE A 22 7.20 31.00 29.15
C ILE A 22 8.38 30.00 29.23
N PRO A 23 8.47 29.13 30.26
CA PRO A 23 9.59 28.21 30.40
C PRO A 23 9.71 27.26 29.20
N ALA A 24 10.94 26.90 28.84
CA ALA A 24 11.20 25.96 27.75
C ALA A 24 11.20 24.50 28.25
N LEU A 25 10.66 23.60 27.43
CA LEU A 25 10.69 22.15 27.63
C LEU A 25 11.94 21.56 26.95
N LYS A 26 12.94 21.19 27.74
CA LYS A 26 14.18 20.61 27.23
C LYS A 26 14.01 19.11 26.98
N ILE A 27 13.67 18.74 25.75
CA ILE A 27 13.54 17.34 25.29
C ILE A 27 14.26 17.15 23.94
N SER A 28 14.71 15.92 23.65
CA SER A 28 15.39 15.59 22.39
C SER A 28 14.40 15.46 21.22
N ASP A 29 14.88 15.52 19.97
CA ASP A 29 14.02 15.31 18.80
C ASP A 29 13.49 13.87 18.70
N ALA A 30 14.24 12.90 19.25
CA ALA A 30 13.79 11.52 19.36
C ALA A 30 12.62 11.40 20.35
N ASP A 31 12.71 12.09 21.50
CA ASP A 31 11.62 12.13 22.48
C ASP A 31 10.37 12.80 21.89
N ILE A 32 10.54 13.91 21.15
CA ILE A 32 9.42 14.59 20.48
C ILE A 32 8.65 13.61 19.58
N LYS A 33 9.36 12.82 18.77
CA LYS A 33 8.77 11.81 17.88
C LYS A 33 8.04 10.71 18.66
N ASP A 34 8.69 10.17 19.70
CA ASP A 34 8.09 9.13 20.56
C ASP A 34 6.85 9.63 21.31
N ILE A 35 6.91 10.83 21.89
CA ILE A 35 5.79 11.43 22.62
C ILE A 35 4.63 11.73 21.67
N ALA A 36 4.90 12.29 20.49
CA ALA A 36 3.85 12.54 19.50
C ALA A 36 3.17 11.25 19.04
N GLN A 37 3.92 10.15 18.87
CA GLN A 37 3.34 8.85 18.60
C GLN A 37 2.46 8.36 19.76
N LYS A 38 2.91 8.50 21.01
CA LYS A 38 2.11 8.17 22.21
C LYS A 38 0.85 9.02 22.31
N MET A 39 0.95 10.32 22.01
CA MET A 39 -0.22 11.20 21.90
C MET A 39 -1.20 10.65 20.88
N ARG A 40 -0.69 10.27 19.70
CA ARG A 40 -1.51 9.75 18.59
C ARG A 40 -2.16 8.41 18.91
N ASP A 41 -1.46 7.53 19.62
CA ASP A 41 -1.96 6.22 20.04
C ASP A 41 -3.00 6.32 21.14
N SER A 42 -2.85 7.31 22.04
CA SER A 42 -3.79 7.58 23.13
C SER A 42 -5.00 8.45 22.72
N ASP A 43 -5.03 8.96 21.50
CA ASP A 43 -6.14 9.75 20.97
C ASP A 43 -7.34 8.85 20.66
N THR A 44 -8.22 8.67 21.64
CA THR A 44 -9.47 7.91 21.50
C THR A 44 -10.57 8.68 20.77
N GLU A 45 -10.39 9.99 20.58
CA GLU A 45 -11.36 10.85 19.91
C GLU A 45 -11.07 11.00 18.40
N LYS A 46 -9.88 10.59 17.93
CA LYS A 46 -9.55 10.64 16.50
C LYS A 46 -10.60 9.91 15.67
N PRO A 47 -10.97 10.43 14.49
CA PRO A 47 -11.87 9.72 13.61
C PRO A 47 -11.18 8.42 13.19
N ASN A 48 -11.87 7.30 13.35
CA ASN A 48 -11.38 6.05 12.81
C ASN A 48 -11.39 6.11 11.28
N PHE A 49 -10.65 5.19 10.68
CA PHE A 49 -10.68 4.99 9.25
C PHE A 49 -12.13 4.84 8.72
N CYS A 50 -12.51 5.70 7.76
CA CYS A 50 -13.87 5.90 7.22
C CYS A 50 -14.90 6.58 8.15
N GLU A 51 -14.46 7.33 9.15
CA GLU A 51 -15.33 8.25 9.89
C GLU A 51 -15.26 9.69 9.37
N PHE A 52 -14.41 9.97 8.37
CA PHE A 52 -14.40 11.22 7.60
C PHE A 52 -13.87 10.96 6.18
N TYR A 53 -14.14 11.87 5.24
CA TYR A 53 -13.69 11.82 3.85
C TYR A 53 -13.30 13.23 3.38
N ILE A 54 -12.11 13.34 2.80
CA ILE A 54 -11.55 14.55 2.22
C ILE A 54 -11.47 14.39 0.70
N ASP A 55 -11.88 15.42 -0.04
CA ASP A 55 -11.70 15.50 -1.49
C ASP A 55 -10.86 16.73 -1.82
N TYR A 56 -9.59 16.46 -2.09
CA TYR A 56 -8.61 17.50 -2.41
C TYR A 56 -8.88 18.19 -3.76
N GLN A 57 -9.64 17.59 -4.67
CA GLN A 57 -9.95 18.20 -5.98
C GLN A 57 -8.66 18.61 -6.72
N GLY A 58 -8.59 19.81 -7.29
CA GLY A 58 -7.45 20.26 -8.11
C GLY A 58 -6.28 20.86 -7.31
N HIS A 59 -5.10 20.86 -7.95
CA HIS A 59 -3.88 21.48 -7.42
C HIS A 59 -3.93 23.00 -7.66
N TYR A 60 -3.78 23.79 -6.60
CA TYR A 60 -3.74 25.24 -6.68
C TYR A 60 -2.42 25.72 -7.30
N ASP A 61 -2.48 26.54 -8.33
CA ASP A 61 -1.33 26.97 -9.12
C ASP A 61 -0.70 28.29 -8.65
N GLY A 62 -1.27 28.93 -7.63
CA GLY A 62 -0.87 30.26 -7.15
C GLY A 62 -1.62 31.43 -7.80
N GLY A 63 -2.57 31.15 -8.70
CA GLY A 63 -3.35 32.16 -9.40
C GLY A 63 -4.70 32.50 -8.75
N GLU A 64 -5.54 33.20 -9.52
CA GLU A 64 -6.91 33.58 -9.12
C GLU A 64 -7.99 32.60 -9.58
N SER A 65 -7.61 31.41 -10.05
CA SER A 65 -8.56 30.37 -10.44
C SER A 65 -8.99 29.53 -9.25
N ASP A 66 -10.22 29.03 -9.29
CA ASP A 66 -10.74 28.07 -8.32
C ASP A 66 -10.60 26.66 -8.88
N TYR A 67 -9.84 25.82 -8.18
CA TYR A 67 -9.56 24.43 -8.55
C TYR A 67 -10.36 23.42 -7.71
N ALA A 68 -11.28 23.91 -6.87
CA ALA A 68 -12.11 23.10 -6.01
C ALA A 68 -13.55 23.64 -6.00
N SER A 69 -14.39 23.06 -6.86
CA SER A 69 -15.80 23.45 -6.99
C SER A 69 -16.69 23.00 -5.83
N GLN A 70 -16.14 22.25 -4.87
CA GLN A 70 -16.86 21.66 -3.76
C GLN A 70 -16.03 21.77 -2.47
N SER A 71 -16.66 21.55 -1.30
CA SER A 71 -15.94 21.62 -0.02
C SER A 71 -14.85 20.56 0.12
N LEU A 72 -13.76 20.91 0.81
CA LEU A 72 -12.63 20.00 1.06
C LEU A 72 -13.06 18.78 1.88
N THR A 73 -13.76 19.01 2.99
CA THR A 73 -14.32 17.91 3.80
C THR A 73 -15.68 17.55 3.25
N LYS A 74 -15.76 16.41 2.57
CA LYS A 74 -16.99 15.93 1.96
C LYS A 74 -17.98 15.39 2.96
N TRP A 75 -17.45 14.70 3.96
CA TRP A 75 -18.27 14.03 4.93
C TRP A 75 -17.49 13.75 6.20
N ILE A 76 -18.17 13.87 7.32
CA ILE A 76 -17.71 13.40 8.62
C ILE A 76 -18.85 12.70 9.34
N ARG A 77 -18.56 11.59 10.00
CA ARG A 77 -19.53 10.87 10.81
C ARG A 77 -20.00 11.78 11.95
N PRO A 78 -21.31 12.04 12.09
CA PRO A 78 -21.80 12.98 13.11
C PRO A 78 -21.35 12.67 14.53
N GLN A 79 -21.20 11.38 14.88
CA GLN A 79 -20.73 10.94 16.19
C GLN A 79 -19.30 11.37 16.51
N VAL A 80 -18.45 11.62 15.51
CA VAL A 80 -17.10 12.17 15.71
C VAL A 80 -17.19 13.60 16.25
N LEU A 81 -18.07 14.43 15.67
CA LEU A 81 -18.26 15.81 16.10
C LEU A 81 -18.91 15.93 17.49
N GLN A 82 -19.50 14.84 18.00
CA GLN A 82 -20.05 14.78 19.35
C GLN A 82 -19.03 14.34 20.41
N GLN A 83 -17.81 13.96 20.01
CA GLN A 83 -16.74 13.65 20.97
C GLN A 83 -16.38 14.91 21.79
N PRO A 84 -15.93 14.75 23.04
CA PRO A 84 -15.80 15.86 23.99
C PRO A 84 -15.01 17.07 23.47
N SER A 85 -13.84 16.87 22.90
CA SER A 85 -12.98 17.96 22.42
C SER A 85 -13.50 18.60 21.13
N TYR A 86 -14.11 17.82 20.24
CA TYR A 86 -14.78 18.32 19.03
C TYR A 86 -15.98 19.19 19.38
N LYS A 87 -16.87 18.68 20.23
CA LYS A 87 -18.05 19.42 20.65
C LYS A 87 -17.67 20.71 21.39
N ALA A 88 -16.70 20.64 22.30
CA ALA A 88 -16.28 21.81 23.06
C ALA A 88 -15.61 22.87 22.18
N LEU A 89 -14.87 22.47 21.13
CA LEU A 89 -14.32 23.38 20.12
C LEU A 89 -15.46 24.06 19.35
N LEU A 90 -16.39 23.27 18.78
CA LEU A 90 -17.48 23.79 17.96
C LEU A 90 -18.45 24.68 18.75
N ASP A 91 -18.71 24.38 20.01
CA ASP A 91 -19.50 25.23 20.93
C ASP A 91 -18.84 26.58 21.22
N LEU A 92 -17.52 26.67 21.04
CA LEU A 92 -16.70 27.84 21.35
C LEU A 92 -16.49 28.75 20.13
N VAL A 93 -16.46 28.19 18.91
CA VAL A 93 -16.30 28.93 17.64
C VAL A 93 -17.19 30.19 17.55
N PRO A 94 -18.51 30.17 17.90
CA PRO A 94 -19.39 31.33 17.73
C PRO A 94 -19.06 32.55 18.60
N TYR A 95 -18.18 32.41 19.61
CA TYR A 95 -17.84 33.49 20.56
C TYR A 95 -16.61 34.32 20.14
N PHE A 96 -16.02 34.01 18.98
CA PHE A 96 -14.85 34.73 18.47
C PHE A 96 -15.23 35.59 17.27
N ASN A 97 -14.60 36.76 17.18
CA ASN A 97 -14.80 37.67 16.07
C ASN A 97 -13.52 37.69 15.22
N PRO A 98 -13.55 37.19 13.98
CA PRO A 98 -12.35 37.08 13.17
C PRO A 98 -11.73 38.44 12.77
N GLN A 99 -12.38 39.58 13.04
CA GLN A 99 -11.84 40.91 12.71
C GLN A 99 -10.88 41.44 13.77
N THR A 100 -9.59 41.57 13.42
CA THR A 100 -8.60 42.24 14.28
C THR A 100 -8.95 43.72 14.50
N GLY A 101 -8.59 44.27 15.66
CA GLY A 101 -8.88 45.64 16.09
C GLY A 101 -10.26 45.83 16.72
N VAL A 102 -11.02 44.76 16.94
CA VAL A 102 -12.23 44.72 17.78
C VAL A 102 -11.86 44.07 19.10
N ALA A 103 -12.25 44.68 20.23
CA ALA A 103 -11.91 44.10 21.54
C ALA A 103 -12.61 42.75 21.72
N GLU A 104 -11.88 41.79 22.27
CA GLU A 104 -12.38 40.44 22.53
C GLU A 104 -13.58 40.46 23.47
N ASP A 105 -14.59 39.64 23.17
CA ASP A 105 -15.72 39.42 24.08
C ASP A 105 -15.21 38.83 25.41
N ALA A 106 -15.34 39.59 26.51
CA ALA A 106 -14.98 39.12 27.84
C ALA A 106 -16.18 38.54 28.61
N SER A 107 -17.26 38.16 27.90
CA SER A 107 -18.47 37.65 28.54
C SER A 107 -18.22 36.41 29.39
N PRO A 108 -18.93 36.27 30.53
CA PRO A 108 -18.87 35.04 31.33
C PRO A 108 -19.24 33.78 30.52
N ALA A 109 -20.07 33.92 29.49
CA ALA A 109 -20.46 32.84 28.59
C ALA A 109 -19.26 32.33 27.78
N LYS A 110 -18.49 33.22 27.14
CA LYS A 110 -17.27 32.83 26.40
C LYS A 110 -16.25 32.17 27.33
N VAL A 111 -15.98 32.77 28.49
CA VAL A 111 -15.04 32.22 29.49
C VAL A 111 -15.48 30.81 29.92
N THR A 112 -16.78 30.58 30.09
CA THR A 112 -17.33 29.25 30.40
C THR A 112 -17.05 28.25 29.29
N LYS A 113 -17.22 28.62 28.02
CA LYS A 113 -16.92 27.76 26.86
C LYS A 113 -15.42 27.50 26.69
N GLN A 114 -14.56 28.49 26.92
CA GLN A 114 -13.10 28.32 26.93
C GLN A 114 -12.68 27.30 28.00
N ARG A 115 -13.21 27.41 29.22
CA ARG A 115 -12.95 26.45 30.30
C ARG A 115 -13.45 25.05 29.97
N ALA A 116 -14.62 24.92 29.33
CA ALA A 116 -15.14 23.63 28.90
C ALA A 116 -14.22 22.95 27.87
N PHE A 117 -13.69 23.71 26.90
CA PHE A 117 -12.72 23.21 25.93
C PHE A 117 -11.43 22.74 26.62
N ILE A 118 -10.83 23.57 27.49
CA ILE A 118 -9.63 23.15 28.24
C ILE A 118 -9.89 21.87 29.04
N MET A 119 -11.03 21.76 29.71
CA MET A 119 -11.35 20.56 30.48
C MET A 119 -11.50 19.32 29.59
N ALA A 120 -12.10 19.44 28.41
CA ALA A 120 -12.19 18.35 27.45
C ALA A 120 -10.79 17.89 27.01
N VAL A 121 -9.90 18.83 26.68
CA VAL A 121 -8.51 18.53 26.31
C VAL A 121 -7.76 17.88 27.48
N PHE A 122 -7.87 18.40 28.69
CA PHE A 122 -7.15 17.88 29.87
C PHE A 122 -7.56 16.44 30.23
N ASN A 123 -8.80 16.07 29.93
CA ASN A 123 -9.29 14.71 30.18
C ASN A 123 -8.88 13.71 29.09
N SER A 124 -8.40 14.18 27.94
CA SER A 124 -8.02 13.36 26.79
C SER A 124 -6.72 12.57 27.02
N GLY A 125 -6.55 11.47 26.28
CA GLY A 125 -5.29 10.71 26.26
C GLY A 125 -4.08 11.53 25.79
N PRO A 126 -4.15 12.26 24.67
CA PRO A 126 -3.03 13.04 24.13
C PRO A 126 -2.47 14.03 25.15
N PHE A 127 -3.34 14.74 25.85
CA PHE A 127 -2.89 15.74 26.81
C PHE A 127 -2.24 15.11 28.04
N LYS A 128 -2.70 13.93 28.48
CA LYS A 128 -2.04 13.18 29.57
C LYS A 128 -0.59 12.83 29.22
N GLN A 129 -0.29 12.51 27.96
CA GLN A 129 1.10 12.29 27.52
C GLN A 129 1.94 13.57 27.66
N LEU A 130 1.39 14.75 27.35
CA LEU A 130 2.07 16.03 27.59
C LEU A 130 2.32 16.26 29.09
N ILE A 131 1.32 16.02 29.94
CA ILE A 131 1.45 16.15 31.39
C ILE A 131 2.60 15.30 31.92
N ASP A 132 2.68 14.03 31.48
CA ASP A 132 3.70 13.11 31.95
C ASP A 132 5.11 13.58 31.59
N VAL A 133 5.29 14.15 30.39
CA VAL A 133 6.58 14.70 29.95
C VAL A 133 6.95 15.97 30.72
N LEU A 134 5.97 16.86 30.94
CA LEU A 134 6.20 18.07 31.74
C LEU A 134 6.59 17.73 33.17
N ARG A 135 5.95 16.73 33.78
CA ARG A 135 6.30 16.22 35.12
C ARG A 135 7.69 15.62 35.16
N LYS A 136 8.00 14.72 34.22
CA LYS A 136 9.34 14.08 34.12
C LYS A 136 10.46 15.11 33.95
N SER A 137 10.17 16.22 33.27
CA SER A 137 11.13 17.30 33.05
C SER A 137 11.17 18.32 34.20
N ASN A 138 10.43 18.10 35.30
CA ASN A 138 10.23 19.07 36.39
C ASN A 138 9.84 20.47 35.87
N HIS A 139 9.05 20.51 34.79
CA HIS A 139 8.67 21.74 34.14
C HIS A 139 7.81 22.60 35.09
N PRO A 140 8.02 23.94 35.19
CA PRO A 140 7.28 24.78 36.14
C PRO A 140 5.76 24.73 36.00
N PHE A 141 5.25 24.43 34.80
CA PHE A 141 3.81 24.26 34.57
C PHE A 141 3.23 23.02 35.23
N ALA A 142 4.04 21.98 35.51
CA ALA A 142 3.58 20.73 36.09
C ALA A 142 3.68 20.67 37.63
N LYS A 143 3.85 21.82 38.31
CA LYS A 143 3.92 21.89 39.78
C LYS A 143 2.66 21.40 40.49
N SER A 144 1.49 21.73 39.95
CA SER A 144 0.19 21.25 40.43
C SER A 144 -0.81 21.23 39.26
N PRO A 145 -1.92 20.48 39.39
CA PRO A 145 -2.99 20.51 38.39
C PRO A 145 -3.53 21.93 38.12
N ASP A 146 -3.66 22.76 39.16
CA ASP A 146 -4.15 24.13 39.03
C ASP A 146 -3.14 25.04 38.32
N THR A 147 -1.85 24.93 38.66
CA THR A 147 -0.79 25.67 37.96
C THR A 147 -0.75 25.30 36.48
N LEU A 148 -0.86 24.00 36.15
CA LEU A 148 -0.88 23.54 34.77
C LEU A 148 -2.08 24.10 34.00
N LYS A 149 -3.26 24.00 34.60
CA LYS A 149 -4.52 24.48 34.00
C LYS A 149 -4.47 25.98 33.74
N GLN A 150 -4.01 26.75 34.73
CA GLN A 150 -3.87 28.20 34.60
C GLN A 150 -2.80 28.57 33.56
N ALA A 151 -1.64 27.91 33.56
CA ALA A 151 -0.59 28.17 32.58
C ALA A 151 -1.05 27.88 31.15
N MET A 152 -1.76 26.78 30.92
CA MET A 152 -2.29 26.44 29.59
C MET A 152 -3.40 27.39 29.16
N TYR A 153 -4.25 27.81 30.11
CA TYR A 153 -5.26 28.83 29.86
C TYR A 153 -4.61 30.16 29.45
N ASP A 154 -3.63 30.64 30.22
CA ASP A 154 -2.94 31.90 29.93
C ASP A 154 -2.14 31.84 28.62
N MET A 155 -1.55 30.69 28.30
CA MET A 155 -0.76 30.48 27.09
C MET A 155 -1.61 30.48 25.81
N TRP A 156 -2.83 29.93 25.87
CA TRP A 156 -3.71 29.80 24.68
C TRP A 156 -4.80 30.87 24.59
N PHE A 157 -5.39 31.26 25.71
CA PHE A 157 -6.52 32.21 25.78
C PHE A 157 -6.14 33.56 26.38
N GLY A 158 -4.89 33.74 26.83
CA GLY A 158 -4.39 35.05 27.20
C GLY A 158 -4.50 36.01 26.02
N THR A 159 -5.17 37.15 26.23
CA THR A 159 -5.36 38.14 25.19
C THR A 159 -4.13 39.01 25.00
N PHE A 160 -3.86 39.40 23.76
CA PHE A 160 -2.85 40.37 23.37
C PHE A 160 -3.36 41.24 22.22
N SER A 161 -2.68 42.36 21.95
CA SER A 161 -3.02 43.26 20.86
C SER A 161 -2.26 42.94 19.58
N ARG A 162 -3.00 42.71 18.49
CA ARG A 162 -2.49 42.57 17.11
C ARG A 162 -2.72 43.80 16.26
N ALA A 163 -3.79 44.56 16.51
CA ALA A 163 -4.08 45.80 15.82
C ALA A 163 -4.63 46.88 16.78
N ARG A 164 -4.24 48.14 16.52
CA ARG A 164 -4.80 49.34 17.16
C ARG A 164 -4.70 49.40 18.70
N GLY A 165 -3.81 48.63 19.31
CA GLY A 165 -3.59 48.65 20.76
C GLY A 165 -4.73 48.06 21.61
N LYS A 166 -5.73 47.42 20.99
CA LYS A 166 -6.82 46.72 21.69
C LYS A 166 -6.46 45.27 21.96
N GLN A 167 -6.92 44.72 23.08
CA GLN A 167 -6.84 43.28 23.38
C GLN A 167 -7.84 42.54 22.49
N ASP A 168 -7.41 42.21 21.28
CA ASP A 168 -8.25 41.85 20.13
C ASP A 168 -7.95 40.46 19.57
N SER A 169 -7.10 39.68 20.24
CA SER A 169 -6.63 38.38 19.76
C SER A 169 -6.19 37.48 20.90
N SER A 170 -6.18 36.18 20.63
CA SER A 170 -5.52 35.15 21.44
C SER A 170 -4.81 34.13 20.55
N ALA A 171 -3.91 33.32 21.13
CA ALA A 171 -3.23 32.27 20.38
C ALA A 171 -4.20 31.21 19.86
N PHE A 172 -5.20 30.86 20.67
CA PHE A 172 -6.25 29.92 20.30
C PHE A 172 -7.04 30.40 19.09
N GLU A 173 -7.50 31.66 19.13
CA GLU A 173 -8.22 32.28 18.03
C GLU A 173 -7.39 32.27 16.75
N HIS A 174 -6.17 32.79 16.78
CA HIS A 174 -5.30 32.81 15.62
C HIS A 174 -5.06 31.42 15.03
N VAL A 175 -4.71 30.44 15.86
CA VAL A 175 -4.29 29.11 15.38
C VAL A 175 -5.47 28.26 14.93
N PHE A 176 -6.52 28.16 15.75
CA PHE A 176 -7.65 27.27 15.45
C PHE A 176 -8.69 27.93 14.54
N LEU A 177 -8.98 29.22 14.74
CA LEU A 177 -10.10 29.91 14.08
C LEU A 177 -9.66 30.75 12.89
N GLY A 178 -8.53 31.43 13.02
CA GLY A 178 -8.03 32.39 12.06
C GLY A 178 -8.61 33.78 12.24
N GLU A 179 -7.89 34.76 11.68
CA GLU A 179 -8.15 36.19 11.84
C GLU A 179 -7.95 36.93 10.51
N ALA A 180 -8.70 38.02 10.33
CA ALA A 180 -8.51 38.96 9.25
C ALA A 180 -7.43 39.98 9.63
N LYS A 181 -6.31 39.99 8.92
CA LYS A 181 -5.20 40.92 9.13
C LYS A 181 -4.65 41.40 7.79
N ASN A 182 -4.50 42.72 7.62
CA ASN A 182 -3.93 43.35 6.42
C ASN A 182 -4.59 42.92 5.09
N GLY A 183 -5.91 42.67 5.09
CA GLY A 183 -6.64 42.25 3.88
C GLY A 183 -6.53 40.76 3.54
N GLU A 184 -5.88 39.96 4.40
CA GLU A 184 -5.73 38.51 4.24
C GLU A 184 -6.22 37.74 5.48
N VAL A 185 -6.39 36.43 5.32
CA VAL A 185 -6.61 35.52 6.45
C VAL A 185 -5.26 35.11 7.02
N SER A 186 -5.03 35.48 8.27
CA SER A 186 -3.90 35.03 9.09
C SER A 186 -4.33 33.89 10.00
N GLY A 187 -3.45 32.89 10.20
CA GLY A 187 -3.78 31.75 11.05
C GLY A 187 -4.68 30.73 10.36
N MET A 188 -5.67 30.15 11.06
CA MET A 188 -6.59 29.10 10.58
C MET A 188 -5.88 27.81 10.13
N HIS A 189 -5.63 26.93 11.10
CA HIS A 189 -4.87 25.70 10.90
C HIS A 189 -5.57 24.43 11.43
N ASN A 190 -6.86 24.51 11.78
CA ASN A 190 -7.62 23.38 12.28
C ASN A 190 -8.70 22.92 11.29
N TRP A 191 -8.63 21.66 10.87
CA TRP A 191 -9.51 21.10 9.85
C TRP A 191 -10.99 21.03 10.27
N VAL A 192 -11.28 20.90 11.56
CA VAL A 192 -12.67 20.84 12.07
C VAL A 192 -13.33 22.20 11.92
N VAL A 193 -12.59 23.28 12.21
CA VAL A 193 -13.08 24.65 12.03
C VAL A 193 -13.22 24.98 10.55
N ILE A 194 -12.23 24.61 9.72
CA ILE A 194 -12.33 24.76 8.25
C ILE A 194 -13.59 24.06 7.73
N ASN A 195 -13.83 22.81 8.13
CA ASN A 195 -15.05 22.08 7.77
C ASN A 195 -16.34 22.79 8.24
N GLN A 196 -16.38 23.30 9.47
CA GLN A 196 -17.55 24.02 9.99
C GLN A 196 -17.82 25.29 9.19
N LEU A 197 -16.76 26.03 8.83
CA LEU A 197 -16.86 27.29 8.08
C LEU A 197 -17.22 27.06 6.61
N GLU A 198 -16.79 25.97 5.97
CA GLU A 198 -17.20 25.64 4.58
C GLU A 198 -18.67 25.18 4.50
N ASN A 199 -19.20 24.58 5.57
CA ASN A 199 -20.55 23.98 5.58
C ASN A 199 -21.64 24.88 6.18
N ASP A 200 -21.30 26.05 6.71
CA ASP A 200 -22.27 27.03 7.19
C ASP A 200 -22.46 28.11 6.13
N GLU A 201 -23.67 28.22 5.58
CA GLU A 201 -24.01 29.19 4.52
C GLU A 201 -23.71 30.66 4.91
N LYS A 202 -23.62 30.97 6.22
CA LYS A 202 -23.23 32.30 6.71
C LYS A 202 -21.73 32.54 6.61
N ASN A 203 -20.94 31.48 6.65
CA ASN A 203 -19.49 31.51 6.62
C ASN A 203 -19.04 31.32 5.17
N LYS A 204 -18.63 32.41 4.53
CA LYS A 204 -18.23 32.44 3.12
C LYS A 204 -16.85 31.80 2.88
N LEU A 205 -16.50 30.72 3.57
CA LEU A 205 -15.22 30.04 3.39
C LEU A 205 -15.30 29.10 2.19
N ASN A 206 -14.36 29.25 1.27
CA ASN A 206 -14.23 28.47 0.06
C ASN A 206 -12.80 27.92 -0.04
N TYR A 207 -12.67 26.60 -0.01
CA TYR A 207 -11.44 25.91 -0.36
C TYR A 207 -11.21 26.01 -1.88
N ARG A 208 -10.00 26.38 -2.31
CA ARG A 208 -9.71 26.64 -3.74
C ARG A 208 -8.79 25.61 -4.40
N GLY A 209 -8.31 24.63 -3.64
CA GLY A 209 -7.37 23.61 -4.11
C GLY A 209 -6.18 23.38 -3.18
N PHE A 210 -5.53 22.23 -3.35
CA PHE A 210 -4.40 21.83 -2.51
C PHE A 210 -3.09 22.35 -3.09
N ILE A 211 -2.15 22.69 -2.23
CA ILE A 211 -0.76 23.03 -2.57
C ILE A 211 0.13 21.83 -2.30
N ILE A 212 0.01 21.25 -1.11
CA ILE A 212 0.72 20.03 -0.72
C ILE A 212 -0.28 19.11 -0.02
N LYS A 213 -0.27 17.82 -0.34
CA LYS A 213 -1.00 16.80 0.42
C LYS A 213 -0.09 15.62 0.74
N ARG A 214 -0.28 15.03 1.92
CA ARG A 214 0.43 13.83 2.39
C ARG A 214 -0.59 12.93 3.08
N ALA A 215 -1.05 11.92 2.34
CA ALA A 215 -2.17 11.08 2.74
C ALA A 215 -3.38 11.94 3.20
N ASP A 216 -4.23 11.40 4.05
CA ASP A 216 -5.32 12.14 4.72
C ASP A 216 -4.89 12.63 6.12
N ILE A 217 -3.60 12.96 6.27
CA ILE A 217 -2.98 13.31 7.57
C ILE A 217 -2.57 14.78 7.62
N ILE A 218 -1.92 15.32 6.58
CA ILE A 218 -1.52 16.73 6.53
C ILE A 218 -1.63 17.29 5.11
N ALA A 219 -2.11 18.53 5.02
CA ALA A 219 -2.13 19.27 3.77
C ALA A 219 -1.82 20.74 3.99
N SER A 220 -1.37 21.37 2.90
CA SER A 220 -1.32 22.81 2.69
C SER A 220 -2.28 23.15 1.57
N ALA A 221 -3.09 24.19 1.74
CA ALA A 221 -4.11 24.58 0.79
C ALA A 221 -4.31 26.10 0.72
N ASN A 222 -5.01 26.54 -0.32
CA ASN A 222 -5.49 27.90 -0.47
C ASN A 222 -6.98 27.98 -0.10
N PHE A 223 -7.36 29.05 0.58
CA PHE A 223 -8.74 29.33 0.94
C PHE A 223 -9.10 30.79 0.67
N LYS A 224 -10.39 31.03 0.43
CA LYS A 224 -10.98 32.37 0.41
C LYS A 224 -12.08 32.46 1.46
N TRP A 225 -11.96 33.39 2.39
CA TRP A 225 -12.99 33.65 3.41
C TRP A 225 -13.67 34.99 3.13
N GLY A 226 -14.82 34.93 2.44
CA GLY A 226 -15.45 36.12 1.88
C GLY A 226 -14.56 36.75 0.80
N ASN A 227 -14.01 37.93 1.07
CA ASN A 227 -13.10 38.63 0.16
C ASN A 227 -11.61 38.46 0.55
N LEU A 228 -11.33 37.84 1.69
CA LEU A 228 -9.98 37.67 2.21
C LEU A 228 -9.39 36.37 1.68
N VAL A 229 -8.14 36.40 1.24
CA VAL A 229 -7.42 35.20 0.78
C VAL A 229 -6.51 34.70 1.89
N LYS A 230 -6.41 33.38 2.01
CA LYS A 230 -5.39 32.68 2.77
C LYS A 230 -4.41 32.05 1.76
N PRO A 231 -3.26 32.69 1.45
CA PRO A 231 -2.37 32.23 0.39
C PRO A 231 -1.88 30.79 0.59
N THR A 232 -1.56 30.44 1.84
CA THR A 232 -1.18 29.08 2.24
C THR A 232 -1.64 28.82 3.67
N GLY A 233 -2.39 27.73 3.86
CA GLY A 233 -2.77 27.21 5.16
C GLY A 233 -2.47 25.74 5.27
N SER A 234 -1.61 25.40 6.23
CA SER A 234 -1.25 24.02 6.55
C SER A 234 -1.98 23.52 7.78
N PHE A 235 -2.55 22.32 7.74
CA PHE A 235 -3.36 21.78 8.83
C PHE A 235 -3.28 20.25 8.85
N LEU A 236 -3.42 19.70 10.05
CA LEU A 236 -3.60 18.26 10.24
C LEU A 236 -5.05 17.88 9.92
N MET A 237 -5.26 16.66 9.44
CA MET A 237 -6.57 16.05 9.19
C MET A 237 -6.65 14.71 9.89
N GLY A 238 -7.86 14.28 10.24
CA GLY A 238 -8.05 13.02 10.97
C GLY A 238 -7.48 13.04 12.40
N THR A 239 -7.26 14.23 12.96
CA THR A 239 -6.84 14.46 14.36
C THR A 239 -7.98 15.02 15.20
N SER A 240 -7.97 14.76 16.51
CA SER A 240 -8.86 15.43 17.45
C SER A 240 -8.35 16.83 17.82
N PRO A 241 -9.24 17.77 18.18
CA PRO A 241 -8.82 19.06 18.73
C PRO A 241 -7.91 18.93 19.95
N ALA A 242 -8.11 17.89 20.77
CA ALA A 242 -7.24 17.61 21.89
C ALA A 242 -5.83 17.18 21.47
N PHE A 243 -5.70 16.37 20.41
CA PHE A 243 -4.40 16.02 19.84
C PHE A 243 -3.69 17.25 19.27
N ASP A 244 -4.37 18.04 18.43
CA ASP A 244 -3.81 19.27 17.85
C ASP A 244 -3.30 20.19 18.96
N PHE A 245 -4.14 20.47 19.98
CA PHE A 245 -3.76 21.32 21.10
C PHE A 245 -2.54 20.78 21.86
N SER A 246 -2.49 19.47 22.12
CA SER A 246 -1.40 18.83 22.87
C SER A 246 -0.08 18.87 22.10
N LEU A 247 -0.11 18.51 20.82
CA LEU A 247 1.06 18.50 19.95
C LEU A 247 1.63 19.91 19.77
N LEU A 248 0.77 20.89 19.45
CA LEU A 248 1.19 22.27 19.24
C LEU A 248 1.72 22.89 20.53
N SER A 249 1.14 22.58 21.70
CA SER A 249 1.66 23.00 23.00
C SER A 249 3.04 22.41 23.29
N MET A 250 3.20 21.10 23.08
CA MET A 250 4.50 20.43 23.28
C MET A 250 5.57 21.05 22.39
N CYS A 251 5.27 21.19 21.09
CA CYS A 251 6.20 21.72 20.12
C CYS A 251 6.56 23.17 20.40
N PHE A 252 5.59 24.02 20.78
CA PHE A 252 5.88 25.39 21.21
C PHE A 252 6.76 25.40 22.47
N LEU A 253 6.51 24.54 23.46
CA LEU A 253 7.38 24.50 24.64
C LEU A 253 8.79 24.00 24.31
N ALA A 254 8.94 23.09 23.35
CA ALA A 254 10.21 22.44 23.03
C ALA A 254 11.08 23.18 21.99
N ARG A 255 10.47 23.81 20.97
CA ARG A 255 11.14 24.46 19.84
C ARG A 255 10.39 25.74 19.44
N ARG A 256 11.00 26.91 19.66
CA ARG A 256 10.43 28.23 19.33
C ARG A 256 11.36 29.05 18.45
N GLY A 257 10.78 29.74 17.48
CA GLY A 257 11.48 30.75 16.69
C GLY A 257 11.87 30.28 15.29
N LYS A 258 12.46 31.22 14.56
CA LYS A 258 12.83 31.04 13.15
C LYS A 258 13.99 30.05 13.04
N GLY A 259 13.81 28.98 12.27
CA GLY A 259 14.85 27.97 12.03
C GLY A 259 14.88 26.80 13.01
N THR A 260 14.02 26.79 14.04
CA THR A 260 13.86 25.67 14.98
C THR A 260 12.51 25.00 14.77
N LYS A 261 12.47 23.94 13.96
CA LYS A 261 11.24 23.18 13.71
C LYS A 261 11.12 22.02 14.70
N CYS A 262 9.91 21.80 15.20
CA CYS A 262 9.59 20.60 15.96
C CYS A 262 9.27 19.48 14.96
N GLU A 263 10.25 18.61 14.68
CA GLU A 263 10.09 17.51 13.73
C GLU A 263 9.43 16.30 14.39
N THR A 264 8.36 15.79 13.77
CA THR A 264 7.63 14.63 14.27
C THR A 264 7.18 13.71 13.13
N VAL A 265 6.56 12.58 13.48
CA VAL A 265 5.92 11.64 12.57
C VAL A 265 4.54 11.31 13.10
N ILE A 266 3.51 11.46 12.26
CA ILE A 266 2.12 11.16 12.62
C ILE A 266 1.59 10.14 11.63
N ASP A 267 1.18 8.96 12.11
CA ASP A 267 0.71 7.84 11.28
C ASP A 267 1.67 7.53 10.11
N GLY A 268 2.98 7.59 10.36
CA GLY A 268 4.04 7.37 9.37
C GLY A 268 4.33 8.55 8.44
N CYS A 269 3.62 9.67 8.56
CA CYS A 269 3.84 10.88 7.77
C CYS A 269 4.77 11.87 8.51
N PRO A 270 5.90 12.29 7.90
CA PRO A 270 6.71 13.37 8.45
C PRO A 270 5.93 14.69 8.53
N VAL A 271 5.91 15.27 9.73
CA VAL A 271 5.24 16.55 10.01
C VAL A 271 6.21 17.43 10.78
N ASN A 272 6.30 18.70 10.38
CA ASN A 272 7.00 19.71 11.16
C ASN A 272 5.98 20.61 11.83
N VAL A 273 6.28 21.10 13.03
CA VAL A 273 5.53 22.19 13.65
C VAL A 273 6.45 23.39 13.78
N GLN A 274 6.03 24.50 13.15
CA GLN A 274 6.70 25.80 13.25
C GLN A 274 5.97 26.65 14.29
N SER A 275 6.74 27.34 15.13
CA SER A 275 6.16 28.19 16.17
C SER A 275 6.95 29.49 16.38
N TYR A 276 6.26 30.54 16.81
CA TYR A 276 6.81 31.86 17.12
C TYR A 276 6.14 32.42 18.38
N ASP A 277 6.94 33.04 19.22
CA ASP A 277 6.53 33.76 20.41
C ASP A 277 6.20 35.24 20.11
N LEU A 278 5.44 35.85 21.01
CA LEU A 278 5.11 37.26 20.99
C LEU A 278 5.22 37.82 22.41
N SER A 279 6.08 38.82 22.61
CA SER A 279 6.20 39.51 23.90
C SER A 279 5.47 40.85 23.84
N GLN A 280 4.52 41.08 24.75
CA GLN A 280 3.80 42.35 24.87
C GLN A 280 3.51 42.67 26.33
N ASN A 281 3.74 43.93 26.74
CA ASN A 281 3.51 44.40 28.12
C ASN A 281 4.20 43.53 29.19
N GLY A 282 5.41 43.03 28.90
CA GLY A 282 6.19 42.19 29.81
C GLY A 282 5.66 40.75 29.99
N LYS A 283 4.74 40.31 29.12
CA LYS A 283 4.22 38.92 29.09
C LYS A 283 4.47 38.29 27.72
N ASP A 284 4.89 37.03 27.74
CA ASP A 284 5.06 36.22 26.53
C ASP A 284 3.80 35.41 26.21
N PHE A 285 3.52 35.31 24.91
CA PHE A 285 2.38 34.59 24.33
C PHE A 285 2.85 33.71 23.17
N ILE A 286 2.01 32.75 22.78
CA ILE A 286 2.15 32.11 21.46
C ILE A 286 1.72 33.14 20.41
N GLY A 287 2.66 33.62 19.60
CA GLY A 287 2.35 34.46 18.45
C GLY A 287 1.67 33.62 17.37
N THR A 288 2.26 32.48 17.00
CA THR A 288 1.62 31.47 16.15
C THR A 288 2.29 30.12 16.33
N VAL A 289 1.54 29.05 16.11
CA VAL A 289 2.06 27.69 16.03
C VAL A 289 1.20 26.91 15.03
N TYR A 290 1.83 26.23 14.09
CA TYR A 290 1.10 25.50 13.05
C TYR A 290 1.91 24.32 12.51
N PRO A 291 1.23 23.24 12.08
CA PRO A 291 1.87 22.13 11.40
C PRO A 291 2.18 22.51 9.95
N GLU A 292 3.22 21.93 9.37
CA GLU A 292 3.53 21.99 7.95
C GLU A 292 4.04 20.62 7.46
N PRO A 293 3.85 20.27 6.17
CA PRO A 293 4.36 19.02 5.63
C PRO A 293 5.88 18.90 5.83
N GLY A 294 6.33 17.79 6.40
CA GLY A 294 7.75 17.48 6.54
C GLY A 294 8.43 17.18 5.20
N PRO A 295 9.77 17.01 5.19
CA PRO A 295 10.50 16.65 3.97
C PRO A 295 9.90 15.37 3.36
N SER A 296 9.64 15.41 2.06
CA SER A 296 9.36 14.18 1.30
C SER A 296 10.56 13.26 1.47
N ALA A 297 10.32 11.94 1.60
CA ALA A 297 11.38 10.96 1.39
C ALA A 297 12.16 11.37 0.12
N PRO A 298 13.50 11.31 0.12
CA PRO A 298 14.28 11.83 -0.99
C PRO A 298 13.82 11.17 -2.28
N THR A 299 13.11 11.94 -3.10
CA THR A 299 12.96 11.66 -4.52
C THR A 299 14.38 11.65 -5.06
N PHE A 300 14.86 10.48 -5.47
CA PHE A 300 16.05 10.39 -6.31
C PHE A 300 15.79 11.30 -7.52
N VAL A 301 16.43 12.46 -7.53
CA VAL A 301 16.48 13.33 -8.68
C VAL A 301 17.25 12.55 -9.73
N LEU A 302 16.51 12.03 -10.72
CA LEU A 302 17.08 11.49 -11.95
C LEU A 302 17.82 12.63 -12.64
N ALA A 303 19.13 12.72 -12.39
CA ALA A 303 20.03 13.51 -13.19
C ALA A 303 20.07 12.90 -14.60
N LYS A 304 19.21 13.40 -15.49
CA LYS A 304 19.37 13.22 -16.93
C LYS A 304 20.64 13.94 -17.34
N PHE A 305 21.67 13.19 -17.72
CA PHE A 305 22.76 13.72 -18.52
C PHE A 305 22.92 12.93 -19.81
N THR A 306 22.87 13.71 -20.88
CA THR A 306 23.01 13.37 -22.28
C THR A 306 24.40 12.80 -22.57
N VAL A 307 24.50 11.49 -22.80
CA VAL A 307 25.61 10.90 -23.58
C VAL A 307 25.03 9.83 -24.52
N VAL A 308 24.20 10.31 -25.46
CA VAL A 308 23.80 9.53 -26.63
C VAL A 308 24.75 9.96 -27.74
N VAL A 309 25.57 9.03 -28.22
CA VAL A 309 26.17 8.94 -29.58
C VAL A 309 27.46 8.09 -29.54
N ILE A 310 28.26 8.09 -28.47
CA ILE A 310 29.53 7.32 -28.43
C ILE A 310 29.34 5.84 -27.99
N VAL A 311 28.23 5.52 -27.30
CA VAL A 311 27.95 4.17 -26.76
C VAL A 311 27.49 3.16 -27.83
N ILE A 312 27.00 3.62 -28.99
CA ILE A 312 26.40 2.74 -30.01
C ILE A 312 27.48 1.97 -30.81
N VAL A 313 28.67 2.55 -30.98
CA VAL A 313 29.74 1.93 -31.78
C VAL A 313 30.58 0.93 -30.97
N THR A 314 30.74 1.14 -29.65
CA THR A 314 31.45 0.21 -28.76
C THR A 314 30.57 -0.96 -28.28
N LEU A 315 29.27 -0.74 -28.09
CA LEU A 315 28.33 -1.83 -27.77
C LEU A 315 28.22 -2.85 -28.91
N SER A 316 28.25 -2.42 -30.17
CA SER A 316 28.12 -3.34 -31.32
C SER A 316 29.28 -4.34 -31.43
N LEU A 317 30.48 -3.95 -31.01
CA LEU A 317 31.67 -4.82 -31.02
C LEU A 317 31.76 -5.70 -29.77
N PHE A 318 31.34 -5.23 -28.58
CA PHE A 318 31.25 -6.06 -27.37
C PHE A 318 30.10 -7.08 -27.41
N TYR A 319 28.96 -6.75 -28.04
CA TYR A 319 27.79 -7.63 -28.15
C TYR A 319 28.03 -8.89 -29.01
N SER A 320 29.05 -8.86 -29.86
CA SER A 320 29.44 -10.00 -30.70
C SER A 320 30.47 -10.92 -30.03
N HIS A 321 31.33 -10.37 -29.16
CA HIS A 321 32.40 -11.13 -28.50
C HIS A 321 31.88 -11.92 -27.28
N ASP A 322 30.94 -11.35 -26.51
CA ASP A 322 30.37 -11.98 -25.30
C ASP A 322 29.43 -13.17 -25.65
N ARG A 323 28.81 -13.15 -26.84
CA ARG A 323 27.94 -14.23 -27.35
C ARG A 323 28.65 -15.58 -27.48
N ARG A 324 29.96 -15.61 -27.74
CA ARG A 324 30.72 -16.87 -27.83
C ARG A 324 31.11 -17.42 -26.46
N ILE A 325 31.32 -16.55 -25.47
CA ILE A 325 31.73 -16.95 -24.11
C ILE A 325 30.50 -17.41 -23.31
N PHE A 326 29.36 -16.70 -23.41
CA PHE A 326 28.14 -17.04 -22.66
C PHE A 326 27.52 -18.37 -23.12
N LYS A 327 27.41 -18.60 -24.44
CA LYS A 327 26.87 -19.85 -25.02
C LYS A 327 27.74 -21.08 -24.70
N ASN A 328 29.06 -20.91 -24.66
CA ASN A 328 30.00 -21.96 -24.26
C ASN A 328 30.00 -22.22 -22.74
N SER A 329 29.72 -21.22 -21.90
CA SER A 329 29.69 -21.39 -20.44
C SER A 329 28.43 -22.10 -19.92
N ILE A 330 27.24 -21.78 -20.47
CA ILE A 330 25.96 -22.37 -20.05
C ILE A 330 25.80 -23.80 -20.58
N SER A 331 26.17 -24.05 -21.83
CA SER A 331 26.16 -25.40 -22.40
C SER A 331 27.13 -26.34 -21.67
N ARG A 332 28.26 -25.83 -21.14
CA ARG A 332 29.18 -26.62 -20.30
C ARG A 332 28.71 -26.80 -18.85
N ARG A 333 27.92 -25.85 -18.31
CA ARG A 333 27.33 -25.96 -16.95
C ARG A 333 26.29 -27.07 -16.87
N TYR A 334 25.54 -27.32 -17.95
CA TYR A 334 24.48 -28.34 -17.99
C TYR A 334 24.99 -29.77 -18.26
N ASP A 335 26.10 -29.92 -18.99
CA ASP A 335 26.58 -31.26 -19.42
C ASP A 335 27.52 -31.93 -18.39
N SER A 336 28.18 -31.17 -17.50
CA SER A 336 29.19 -31.70 -16.56
C SER A 336 28.71 -31.99 -15.12
N LYS A 337 27.46 -31.67 -14.75
CA LYS A 337 26.97 -31.74 -13.35
C LYS A 337 25.55 -32.35 -13.19
N ARG A 338 25.23 -33.44 -13.91
CA ARG A 338 23.89 -34.07 -13.86
C ARG A 338 23.44 -34.45 -12.44
N ASP A 339 24.31 -35.05 -11.61
CA ASP A 339 24.00 -35.48 -10.24
C ASP A 339 23.76 -34.34 -9.19
N TYR A 340 23.86 -33.07 -9.58
CA TYR A 340 23.86 -31.92 -8.66
C TYR A 340 22.51 -31.21 -8.53
N PHE A 341 21.60 -31.38 -9.50
CA PHE A 341 20.33 -30.65 -9.55
C PHE A 341 19.15 -31.51 -9.07
N VAL A 342 18.18 -30.87 -8.41
CA VAL A 342 16.98 -31.56 -7.89
C VAL A 342 16.08 -32.15 -9.00
N ASP A 343 16.22 -31.67 -10.24
CA ASP A 343 15.45 -32.04 -11.43
C ASP A 343 16.27 -32.81 -12.48
N ASP A 344 17.26 -33.61 -12.07
CA ASP A 344 18.00 -34.50 -12.96
C ASP A 344 17.13 -35.67 -13.47
N PHE A 345 16.29 -35.35 -14.45
CA PHE A 345 15.44 -36.28 -15.18
C PHE A 345 15.43 -35.94 -16.68
N PRO A 346 15.41 -36.94 -17.59
CA PRO A 346 15.41 -36.70 -19.03
C PRO A 346 14.03 -36.30 -19.57
N CYS A 347 13.65 -35.04 -19.30
CA CYS A 347 12.31 -34.51 -19.55
C CYS A 347 11.90 -34.43 -21.03
N TYR A 348 12.85 -34.26 -21.95
CA TYR A 348 12.59 -34.20 -23.39
C TYR A 348 11.90 -35.48 -23.92
N GLN A 349 12.12 -36.62 -23.27
CA GLN A 349 11.48 -37.89 -23.65
C GLN A 349 9.98 -37.95 -23.30
N LEU A 350 9.45 -37.02 -22.49
CA LEU A 350 8.04 -36.97 -22.12
C LEU A 350 7.17 -36.10 -23.04
N VAL A 351 7.77 -35.33 -23.94
CA VAL A 351 7.09 -34.30 -24.74
C VAL A 351 7.25 -34.44 -26.25
N GLY A 352 7.98 -35.46 -26.72
CA GLY A 352 8.11 -35.80 -28.14
C GLY A 352 6.88 -36.50 -28.73
N ASP A 353 6.87 -36.68 -30.06
CA ASP A 353 5.73 -37.19 -30.85
C ASP A 353 5.30 -38.61 -30.45
N SER A 354 6.20 -39.41 -29.87
CA SER A 354 5.86 -40.68 -29.24
C SER A 354 6.67 -40.89 -27.96
N VAL A 355 5.96 -41.13 -26.85
CA VAL A 355 6.59 -41.45 -25.56
C VAL A 355 6.68 -42.96 -25.42
N ASN A 356 7.89 -43.49 -25.26
CA ASN A 356 8.13 -44.91 -25.01
C ASN A 356 7.36 -45.38 -23.76
N LYS A 357 6.60 -46.49 -23.87
CA LYS A 357 5.74 -46.99 -22.79
C LYS A 357 6.51 -47.36 -21.52
N THR A 358 7.70 -47.96 -21.67
CA THR A 358 8.58 -48.35 -20.56
C THR A 358 9.12 -47.11 -19.86
N PHE A 359 9.60 -46.14 -20.63
CA PHE A 359 10.07 -44.87 -20.08
C PHE A 359 8.96 -44.09 -19.37
N LEU A 360 7.75 -44.08 -19.94
CA LEU A 360 6.59 -43.48 -19.29
C LEU A 360 6.27 -44.13 -17.93
N GLN A 361 6.41 -45.45 -17.83
CA GLN A 361 6.19 -46.16 -16.57
C GLN A 361 7.27 -45.81 -15.55
N TYR A 362 8.54 -45.72 -15.97
CA TYR A 362 9.64 -45.21 -15.15
C TYR A 362 9.38 -43.77 -14.67
N ALA A 363 8.94 -42.87 -15.56
CA ALA A 363 8.64 -41.49 -15.20
C ALA A 363 7.51 -41.37 -14.15
N LYS A 364 6.51 -42.25 -14.20
CA LYS A 364 5.43 -42.28 -13.21
C LYS A 364 5.89 -42.69 -11.82
N SER A 365 6.93 -43.53 -11.72
CA SER A 365 7.45 -44.05 -10.45
C SER A 365 8.74 -43.36 -9.96
N TRP A 366 9.39 -42.55 -10.80
CA TRP A 366 10.63 -41.85 -10.48
C TRP A 366 10.47 -40.91 -9.27
N LYS A 367 11.48 -40.90 -8.39
CA LYS A 367 11.52 -40.07 -7.18
C LYS A 367 12.91 -39.44 -7.03
N PRO A 368 13.00 -38.13 -6.78
CA PRO A 368 14.26 -37.48 -6.44
C PRO A 368 14.64 -37.74 -4.97
N ASN A 369 15.94 -37.68 -4.66
CA ASN A 369 16.44 -37.76 -3.28
C ASN A 369 16.28 -36.42 -2.55
N LYS A 370 15.03 -36.05 -2.20
CA LYS A 370 14.71 -34.75 -1.57
C LYS A 370 15.50 -34.49 -0.29
N ASN A 371 15.72 -35.51 0.54
CA ASN A 371 16.39 -35.36 1.83
C ASN A 371 17.86 -34.93 1.64
N LYS A 372 18.58 -35.57 0.71
CA LYS A 372 19.96 -35.18 0.38
C LYS A 372 20.08 -33.69 0.05
N PHE A 373 19.17 -33.16 -0.76
CA PHE A 373 19.18 -31.74 -1.15
C PHE A 373 18.80 -30.83 0.03
N ILE A 374 17.77 -31.19 0.79
CA ILE A 374 17.34 -30.40 1.95
C ILE A 374 18.41 -30.33 3.03
N ASP A 375 19.08 -31.44 3.33
CA ASP A 375 20.12 -31.50 4.36
C ASP A 375 21.37 -30.72 3.93
N SER A 376 21.63 -30.63 2.63
CA SER A 376 22.71 -29.79 2.08
C SER A 376 22.38 -28.30 2.16
N VAL A 377 21.13 -27.90 1.90
CA VAL A 377 20.68 -26.50 1.99
C VAL A 377 20.49 -26.06 3.43
N TYR A 378 20.06 -26.96 4.32
CA TYR A 378 19.86 -26.71 5.75
C TYR A 378 20.71 -27.68 6.58
N PRO A 379 22.03 -27.42 6.72
CA PRO A 379 22.94 -28.29 7.49
C PRO A 379 22.52 -28.50 8.95
N THR A 380 21.84 -27.50 9.52
CA THR A 380 21.24 -27.55 10.85
C THR A 380 19.83 -26.95 10.81
N ASN A 381 19.10 -27.03 11.92
CA ASN A 381 17.76 -26.46 12.00
C ASN A 381 17.73 -24.93 11.87
N ASP A 382 18.83 -24.24 12.21
CA ASP A 382 18.90 -22.77 12.31
C ASP A 382 19.87 -22.12 11.31
N SER A 383 20.45 -22.91 10.40
CA SER A 383 21.38 -22.45 9.38
C SER A 383 20.87 -22.76 7.98
N ILE A 384 21.17 -21.86 7.03
CA ILE A 384 20.95 -22.07 5.60
C ILE A 384 22.27 -21.83 4.86
N ASP A 385 22.60 -22.70 3.92
CA ASP A 385 23.72 -22.50 3.00
C ASP A 385 23.21 -21.87 1.70
N CYS A 386 23.51 -20.58 1.50
CA CYS A 386 23.04 -19.85 0.34
C CYS A 386 23.67 -20.32 -0.97
N SER A 387 24.90 -20.85 -0.95
CA SER A 387 25.52 -21.42 -2.15
C SER A 387 24.80 -22.70 -2.54
N GLN A 388 24.57 -23.61 -1.59
CA GLN A 388 23.85 -24.86 -1.85
C GLN A 388 22.41 -24.59 -2.29
N LEU A 389 21.73 -23.61 -1.67
CA LEU A 389 20.39 -23.18 -2.11
C LEU A 389 20.40 -22.78 -3.58
N LYS A 390 21.33 -21.89 -3.97
CA LYS A 390 21.42 -21.36 -5.32
C LYS A 390 21.86 -22.41 -6.33
N ASP A 391 22.83 -23.26 -5.99
CA ASP A 391 23.37 -24.28 -6.88
C ASP A 391 22.37 -25.43 -7.10
N MET A 392 21.79 -25.99 -6.04
CA MET A 392 20.93 -27.18 -6.15
C MET A 392 19.53 -26.89 -6.68
N TYR A 393 19.00 -25.71 -6.35
CA TYR A 393 17.69 -25.24 -6.82
C TYR A 393 17.81 -24.17 -7.91
N ASP A 394 19.01 -23.88 -8.41
CA ASP A 394 19.27 -23.05 -9.60
C ASP A 394 18.63 -21.65 -9.50
N PHE A 395 18.76 -20.96 -8.36
CA PHE A 395 18.23 -19.60 -8.22
C PHE A 395 19.02 -18.60 -9.08
N ASN A 396 18.31 -17.72 -9.80
CA ASN A 396 18.95 -16.71 -10.64
C ASN A 396 19.65 -15.64 -9.80
N ASP A 397 20.94 -15.40 -10.03
CA ASP A 397 21.70 -14.34 -9.35
C ASP A 397 21.59 -12.96 -10.02
N ALA A 398 21.18 -12.92 -11.28
CA ALA A 398 21.02 -11.70 -12.06
C ALA A 398 19.74 -11.78 -12.93
N PRO A 399 19.18 -10.64 -13.36
CA PRO A 399 18.15 -10.62 -14.40
C PRO A 399 18.68 -11.29 -15.67
N LEU A 400 17.85 -12.08 -16.37
CA LEU A 400 18.25 -12.79 -17.59
C LEU A 400 18.25 -11.89 -18.84
N SER A 401 17.64 -10.69 -18.75
CA SER A 401 17.65 -9.67 -19.79
C SER A 401 17.43 -8.27 -19.20
N SER A 402 17.82 -7.23 -19.96
CA SER A 402 17.53 -5.83 -19.60
C SER A 402 16.03 -5.56 -19.51
N GLU A 403 15.26 -6.18 -20.40
CA GLU A 403 13.81 -6.01 -20.44
C GLU A 403 13.11 -6.55 -19.19
N GLU A 404 13.62 -7.66 -18.64
CA GLU A 404 13.16 -8.17 -17.35
C GLU A 404 13.64 -7.31 -16.17
N ALA A 405 14.86 -6.75 -16.23
CA ALA A 405 15.41 -5.88 -15.20
C ALA A 405 14.58 -4.59 -15.03
N GLU A 406 14.12 -4.01 -16.15
CA GLU A 406 13.36 -2.75 -16.18
C GLU A 406 11.85 -2.91 -15.90
N TYR A 407 11.35 -4.14 -15.90
CA TYR A 407 9.93 -4.45 -15.68
C TYR A 407 9.73 -5.46 -14.54
N PRO A 408 10.07 -5.09 -13.30
CA PRO A 408 9.99 -6.02 -12.19
C PRO A 408 8.55 -6.38 -11.81
N LEU A 409 8.36 -7.60 -11.33
CA LEU A 409 7.08 -8.20 -10.96
C LEU A 409 7.00 -8.43 -9.46
N ALA A 410 5.78 -8.56 -8.92
CA ALA A 410 5.53 -8.86 -7.52
C ALA A 410 4.74 -10.16 -7.34
N TYR A 411 5.15 -10.99 -6.40
CA TYR A 411 4.49 -12.27 -6.13
C TYR A 411 4.16 -12.46 -4.66
N GLY A 412 2.88 -12.71 -4.38
CA GLY A 412 2.38 -13.14 -3.07
C GLY A 412 2.28 -14.66 -3.02
N PHE A 413 3.22 -15.30 -2.33
CA PHE A 413 3.23 -16.74 -2.09
C PHE A 413 2.45 -17.09 -0.85
N HIS A 414 1.70 -18.18 -0.92
CA HIS A 414 1.08 -18.77 0.27
C HIS A 414 1.43 -20.25 0.40
N ILE A 415 2.10 -20.59 1.50
CA ILE A 415 2.74 -21.90 1.75
C ILE A 415 2.45 -22.41 3.16
N TYR A 416 2.42 -23.73 3.34
CA TYR A 416 2.10 -24.34 4.64
C TYR A 416 2.81 -25.67 4.92
N LYS A 417 3.48 -26.30 3.93
CA LYS A 417 4.22 -27.56 4.11
C LYS A 417 5.19 -27.81 2.97
N ASP A 418 6.04 -28.83 3.16
CA ASP A 418 7.04 -29.35 2.21
C ASP A 418 8.03 -28.29 1.72
N ILE A 419 9.10 -28.10 2.50
CA ILE A 419 10.15 -27.14 2.17
C ILE A 419 10.81 -27.44 0.82
N SER A 420 10.95 -28.71 0.42
CA SER A 420 11.56 -29.05 -0.87
C SER A 420 10.73 -28.57 -2.04
N GLN A 421 9.40 -28.67 -1.94
CA GLN A 421 8.51 -28.13 -2.96
C GLN A 421 8.55 -26.60 -2.96
N VAL A 422 8.54 -25.97 -1.78
CA VAL A 422 8.62 -24.50 -1.65
C VAL A 422 9.87 -23.96 -2.35
N LEU A 423 11.04 -24.55 -2.11
CA LEU A 423 12.29 -24.14 -2.77
C LEU A 423 12.21 -24.32 -4.29
N ALA A 424 11.70 -25.46 -4.74
CA ALA A 424 11.58 -25.74 -6.17
C ALA A 424 10.60 -24.81 -6.88
N VAL A 425 9.43 -24.52 -6.28
CA VAL A 425 8.47 -23.54 -6.82
C VAL A 425 9.08 -22.14 -6.79
N LEU A 426 9.57 -21.67 -5.64
CA LEU A 426 10.15 -20.33 -5.53
C LEU A 426 11.26 -20.11 -6.56
N SER A 427 12.17 -21.07 -6.74
CA SER A 427 13.26 -20.99 -7.73
C SER A 427 12.81 -20.85 -9.19
N THR A 428 11.57 -21.23 -9.51
CA THR A 428 11.02 -21.10 -10.88
C THR A 428 10.39 -19.75 -11.15
N PHE A 429 9.98 -19.04 -10.10
CA PHE A 429 9.49 -17.66 -10.20
C PHE A 429 10.56 -16.63 -9.84
N TYR A 430 11.64 -17.03 -9.17
CA TYR A 430 12.62 -16.12 -8.59
C TYR A 430 13.50 -15.43 -9.64
N HIS A 431 13.50 -14.10 -9.58
CA HIS A 431 14.45 -13.23 -10.25
C HIS A 431 14.82 -12.07 -9.31
N PRO A 432 16.07 -11.62 -9.28
CA PRO A 432 16.56 -10.68 -8.26
C PRO A 432 15.93 -9.28 -8.34
N GLN A 433 15.43 -8.87 -9.50
CA GLN A 433 14.74 -7.58 -9.66
C GLN A 433 13.26 -7.60 -9.21
N ASN A 434 12.65 -8.77 -9.04
CA ASN A 434 11.25 -8.90 -8.65
C ASN A 434 11.09 -8.75 -7.12
N ALA A 435 9.85 -8.63 -6.63
CA ALA A 435 9.53 -8.54 -5.20
C ALA A 435 8.67 -9.73 -4.74
N TYR A 436 8.99 -10.30 -3.57
CA TYR A 436 8.35 -11.52 -3.08
C TYR A 436 7.88 -11.39 -1.64
N CYS A 437 6.62 -11.73 -1.38
CA CYS A 437 6.10 -11.94 -0.04
C CYS A 437 5.66 -13.40 0.13
N ILE A 438 6.18 -14.08 1.14
CA ILE A 438 5.84 -15.45 1.47
C ILE A 438 5.01 -15.46 2.76
N GLY A 439 3.72 -15.72 2.62
CA GLY A 439 2.80 -15.95 3.71
C GLY A 439 2.86 -17.41 4.18
N VAL A 440 3.18 -17.58 5.47
CA VAL A 440 3.31 -18.88 6.14
C VAL A 440 2.18 -19.04 7.15
N ASP A 441 1.51 -20.19 7.16
CA ASP A 441 0.51 -20.51 8.20
C ASP A 441 1.22 -20.73 9.55
N SER A 442 0.80 -19.98 10.57
CA SER A 442 1.17 -20.11 11.99
C SER A 442 1.12 -21.54 12.55
N ARG A 443 0.32 -22.43 11.96
CA ARG A 443 0.16 -23.84 12.38
C ARG A 443 1.19 -24.79 11.77
N SER A 444 2.02 -24.30 10.85
CA SER A 444 3.12 -25.08 10.29
C SER A 444 4.11 -25.42 11.41
N THR A 445 4.90 -26.50 11.27
CA THR A 445 5.88 -26.87 12.30
C THR A 445 6.91 -25.75 12.52
N ALA A 446 7.42 -25.60 13.75
CA ALA A 446 8.45 -24.60 14.05
C ALA A 446 9.67 -24.72 13.13
N LEU A 447 10.09 -25.96 12.83
CA LEU A 447 11.15 -26.24 11.87
C LEU A 447 10.84 -25.69 10.47
N PHE A 448 9.62 -25.88 9.96
CA PHE A 448 9.23 -25.36 8.65
C PHE A 448 9.21 -23.82 8.64
N GLN A 449 8.62 -23.19 9.67
CA GLN A 449 8.57 -21.74 9.79
C GLN A 449 9.98 -21.15 9.82
N ASN A 450 10.88 -21.74 10.59
CA ASN A 450 12.27 -21.31 10.69
C ASN A 450 13.01 -21.45 9.35
N ARG A 451 12.90 -22.60 8.69
CA ARG A 451 13.53 -22.84 7.38
C ARG A 451 13.06 -21.84 6.33
N VAL A 452 11.76 -21.55 6.25
CA VAL A 452 11.25 -20.52 5.34
C VAL A 452 11.81 -19.14 5.71
N LYS A 453 11.82 -18.78 7.00
CA LYS A 453 12.34 -17.47 7.45
C LYS A 453 13.81 -17.26 7.10
N LEU A 454 14.62 -18.33 7.15
CA LEU A 454 16.03 -18.30 6.76
C LEU A 454 16.25 -17.90 5.30
N LEU A 455 15.25 -18.04 4.41
CA LEU A 455 15.39 -17.63 3.00
C LEU A 455 15.67 -16.15 2.82
N GLU A 456 15.22 -15.29 3.74
CA GLU A 456 15.51 -13.84 3.71
C GLU A 456 17.02 -13.55 3.80
N LYS A 457 17.80 -14.46 4.42
CA LYS A 457 19.27 -14.33 4.50
C LYS A 457 19.96 -14.53 3.15
N CYS A 458 19.36 -15.32 2.26
CA CYS A 458 19.95 -15.66 0.97
C CYS A 458 19.37 -14.88 -0.21
N LEU A 459 18.13 -14.39 -0.07
CA LEU A 459 17.35 -13.76 -1.14
C LEU A 459 16.85 -12.39 -0.66
N GLY A 460 17.60 -11.32 -0.97
CA GLY A 460 17.37 -9.97 -0.42
C GLY A 460 16.05 -9.29 -0.80
N ASN A 461 15.35 -9.83 -1.79
CA ASN A 461 14.05 -9.36 -2.28
C ASN A 461 12.87 -10.27 -1.85
N VAL A 462 13.10 -11.17 -0.90
CA VAL A 462 12.09 -12.04 -0.29
C VAL A 462 11.78 -11.56 1.13
N THR A 463 10.49 -11.50 1.48
CA THR A 463 10.03 -11.28 2.85
C THR A 463 9.05 -12.35 3.27
N VAL A 464 9.18 -12.85 4.48
CA VAL A 464 8.36 -13.90 5.08
C VAL A 464 7.48 -13.31 6.17
N LYS A 465 6.18 -13.57 6.07
CA LYS A 465 5.16 -13.17 7.05
C LYS A 465 4.40 -14.38 7.57
N ILE A 466 4.18 -14.42 8.88
CA ILE A 466 3.39 -15.47 9.52
C ILE A 466 1.96 -14.97 9.68
N PHE A 467 0.99 -15.77 9.25
CA PHE A 467 -0.44 -15.45 9.32
C PHE A 467 -1.19 -16.50 10.16
N GLU A 468 -2.12 -16.03 10.98
CA GLU A 468 -2.90 -16.89 11.88
C GLU A 468 -3.99 -17.68 11.15
N ASN A 469 -4.12 -18.97 11.52
CA ASN A 469 -5.25 -19.86 11.19
C ASN A 469 -5.62 -19.89 9.70
N VAL A 470 -4.65 -20.22 8.83
CA VAL A 470 -4.90 -20.27 7.38
C VAL A 470 -5.51 -21.60 6.95
N ARG A 471 -6.82 -21.78 7.19
CA ARG A 471 -7.60 -22.95 6.72
C ARG A 471 -8.29 -22.64 5.39
N TRP A 472 -8.50 -23.66 4.55
CA TRP A 472 -9.35 -23.50 3.37
C TRP A 472 -10.68 -22.83 3.74
N CYS A 473 -11.09 -21.82 2.96
CA CYS A 473 -12.32 -21.06 3.19
C CYS A 473 -12.38 -20.26 4.51
N SER A 474 -11.24 -20.01 5.14
CA SER A 474 -11.14 -19.23 6.39
C SER A 474 -10.79 -17.76 6.16
N LYS A 475 -11.05 -16.95 7.18
CA LYS A 475 -10.61 -15.55 7.23
C LYS A 475 -9.08 -15.42 7.22
N GLY A 476 -8.36 -16.41 7.75
CA GLY A 476 -6.90 -16.45 7.72
C GLY A 476 -6.36 -16.52 6.28
N THR A 477 -7.05 -17.19 5.36
CA THR A 477 -6.68 -17.24 3.94
C THR A 477 -6.80 -15.88 3.27
N LEU A 478 -7.91 -15.17 3.53
CA LEU A 478 -8.07 -13.80 3.04
C LEU A 478 -7.01 -12.87 3.65
N ASN A 479 -6.74 -13.00 4.95
CA ASN A 479 -5.73 -12.20 5.63
C ASN A 479 -4.31 -12.45 5.07
N ALA A 480 -3.95 -13.69 4.75
CA ALA A 480 -2.68 -14.02 4.12
C ALA A 480 -2.60 -13.48 2.68
N LEU A 481 -3.67 -13.66 1.89
CA LEU A 481 -3.77 -13.15 0.53
C LEU A 481 -3.62 -11.63 0.47
N TYR A 482 -4.42 -10.91 1.25
CA TYR A 482 -4.41 -9.45 1.26
C TYR A 482 -3.19 -8.88 2.01
N GLY A 483 -2.72 -9.55 3.07
CA GLY A 483 -1.58 -9.10 3.85
C GLY A 483 -0.29 -9.07 3.04
N CYS A 484 -0.01 -10.09 2.22
CA CYS A 484 1.13 -10.06 1.30
C CYS A 484 0.96 -9.04 0.18
N PHE A 485 -0.25 -8.93 -0.38
CA PHE A 485 -0.58 -7.91 -1.39
C PHE A 485 -0.35 -6.49 -0.87
N SER A 486 -0.87 -6.18 0.32
CA SER A 486 -0.74 -4.87 0.99
C SER A 486 0.72 -4.54 1.27
N TYR A 487 1.48 -5.49 1.82
CA TYR A 487 2.91 -5.32 2.08
C TYR A 487 3.70 -5.03 0.81
N LEU A 488 3.53 -5.83 -0.24
CA LEU A 488 4.24 -5.61 -1.50
C LEU A 488 3.89 -4.23 -2.09
N THR A 489 2.65 -3.79 -1.93
CA THR A 489 2.19 -2.47 -2.40
C THR A 489 2.81 -1.31 -1.62
N SER A 490 3.09 -1.49 -0.32
CA SER A 490 3.72 -0.45 0.50
C SER A 490 5.25 -0.34 0.31
N LEU A 491 5.88 -1.27 -0.42
CA LEU A 491 7.31 -1.19 -0.71
C LEU A 491 7.62 -0.06 -1.68
N ASP A 492 8.71 0.67 -1.43
CA ASP A 492 9.36 1.56 -2.40
C ASP A 492 10.15 0.76 -3.44
N HIS A 493 9.47 -0.18 -4.09
CA HIS A 493 10.01 -1.06 -5.10
C HIS A 493 9.24 -0.84 -6.40
N PRO A 494 9.87 -0.68 -7.58
CA PRO A 494 9.21 -0.23 -8.81
C PRO A 494 8.45 -1.33 -9.57
N TRP A 495 7.94 -2.35 -8.86
CA TRP A 495 7.24 -3.48 -9.51
C TRP A 495 5.96 -3.03 -10.23
N ARG A 496 5.60 -3.73 -11.31
CA ARG A 496 4.57 -3.32 -12.28
C ARG A 496 3.26 -4.08 -12.14
N TYR A 497 3.32 -5.38 -11.88
CA TYR A 497 2.15 -6.24 -11.67
C TYR A 497 2.37 -7.20 -10.51
N TYR A 498 1.27 -7.48 -9.81
CA TYR A 498 1.17 -8.45 -8.73
C TYR A 498 0.43 -9.71 -9.19
N GLN A 499 0.91 -10.87 -8.74
CA GLN A 499 0.19 -12.15 -8.87
C GLN A 499 0.26 -12.97 -7.57
N TYR A 500 -0.86 -13.58 -7.20
CA TYR A 500 -0.92 -14.57 -6.13
C TYR A 500 -0.49 -15.96 -6.62
N ILE A 501 0.38 -16.64 -5.86
CA ILE A 501 0.91 -17.96 -6.16
C ILE A 501 0.71 -18.92 -4.98
N SER A 502 0.15 -20.10 -5.26
CA SER A 502 0.06 -21.21 -4.30
C SER A 502 1.32 -22.09 -4.38
N ASN A 503 1.69 -22.75 -3.27
CA ASN A 503 2.77 -23.76 -3.27
C ASN A 503 2.60 -24.90 -4.30
N ASN A 504 1.42 -25.09 -4.88
CA ASN A 504 1.14 -26.14 -5.86
C ASN A 504 0.95 -25.61 -7.29
N ASP A 505 1.21 -24.31 -7.49
CA ASP A 505 1.27 -23.70 -8.81
C ASP A 505 2.70 -23.84 -9.35
N LEU A 506 2.83 -24.18 -10.63
CA LEU A 506 4.09 -24.05 -11.37
C LEU A 506 3.88 -23.14 -12.58
N PRO A 507 4.89 -22.33 -12.94
CA PRO A 507 4.78 -21.46 -14.09
C PRO A 507 4.68 -22.28 -15.38
N LEU A 508 3.91 -21.75 -16.33
CA LEU A 508 3.82 -22.19 -17.72
C LEU A 508 4.48 -21.19 -18.67
N LYS A 509 4.89 -20.03 -18.13
CA LYS A 509 5.59 -18.94 -18.82
C LYS A 509 6.90 -18.64 -18.10
N THR A 510 7.94 -18.27 -18.85
CA THR A 510 9.17 -17.71 -18.28
C THR A 510 8.90 -16.31 -17.73
N ASN A 511 9.79 -15.76 -16.90
CA ASN A 511 9.66 -14.39 -16.42
C ASN A 511 9.68 -13.38 -17.58
N PHE A 512 10.53 -13.57 -18.60
CA PHE A 512 10.50 -12.79 -19.84
C PHE A 512 9.13 -12.84 -20.52
N GLU A 513 8.55 -14.04 -20.72
CA GLU A 513 7.22 -14.19 -21.31
C GLU A 513 6.14 -13.49 -20.46
N MET A 514 6.21 -13.60 -19.13
CA MET A 514 5.28 -12.88 -18.23
C MET A 514 5.43 -11.36 -18.36
N VAL A 515 6.65 -10.82 -18.44
CA VAL A 515 6.92 -9.40 -18.67
C VAL A 515 6.28 -8.94 -19.98
N GLN A 516 6.46 -9.68 -21.07
CA GLN A 516 5.85 -9.37 -22.36
C GLN A 516 4.31 -9.39 -22.28
N ILE A 517 3.73 -10.39 -21.62
CA ILE A 517 2.28 -10.48 -21.42
C ILE A 517 1.78 -9.26 -20.64
N PHE A 518 2.41 -8.91 -19.53
CA PHE A 518 1.97 -7.82 -18.65
C PHE A 518 2.11 -6.43 -19.28
N LYS A 519 3.12 -6.21 -20.13
CA LYS A 519 3.22 -5.00 -20.97
C LYS A 519 2.00 -4.87 -21.90
N ASN A 520 1.51 -5.99 -22.44
CA ASN A 520 0.34 -6.01 -23.31
C ASN A 520 -1.01 -5.92 -22.58
N LEU A 521 -1.05 -6.04 -21.25
CA LEU A 521 -2.28 -5.87 -20.46
C LEU A 521 -2.67 -4.40 -20.22
N LYS A 522 -1.75 -3.45 -20.42
CA LYS A 522 -2.03 -2.00 -20.40
C LYS A 522 -2.85 -1.50 -19.17
N GLY A 523 -2.54 -2.03 -17.99
CA GLY A 523 -3.17 -1.67 -16.72
C GLY A 523 -4.39 -2.52 -16.34
N ALA A 524 -4.85 -3.43 -17.22
CA ALA A 524 -6.01 -4.27 -16.97
C ALA A 524 -5.79 -5.23 -15.81
N VAL A 525 -6.82 -5.33 -14.96
CA VAL A 525 -6.88 -6.36 -13.92
C VAL A 525 -7.58 -7.58 -14.50
N ILE A 526 -6.96 -8.76 -14.33
CA ILE A 526 -7.51 -10.03 -14.82
C ILE A 526 -7.92 -10.90 -13.64
N THR A 527 -9.21 -11.18 -13.52
CA THR A 527 -9.80 -12.07 -12.52
C THR A 527 -10.79 -13.03 -13.16
N GLU A 528 -11.08 -14.14 -12.49
CA GLU A 528 -12.07 -15.11 -12.96
C GLU A 528 -13.48 -14.54 -12.79
N LEU A 529 -14.37 -14.83 -13.73
CA LEU A 529 -15.78 -14.43 -13.72
C LEU A 529 -16.68 -15.65 -13.46
N VAL A 530 -17.01 -15.88 -12.20
CA VAL A 530 -17.90 -16.98 -11.76
C VAL A 530 -19.25 -16.42 -11.29
N ARG A 531 -20.35 -17.19 -11.47
CA ARG A 531 -21.74 -16.77 -11.25
C ARG A 531 -21.93 -15.81 -10.03
N PRO A 532 -22.71 -14.73 -10.19
CA PRO A 532 -22.93 -13.74 -9.13
C PRO A 532 -23.74 -14.33 -7.96
N GLN A 533 -23.45 -13.85 -6.75
CA GLN A 533 -24.28 -14.07 -5.56
C GLN A 533 -24.54 -12.70 -4.88
N LYS A 534 -25.72 -12.50 -4.32
CA LYS A 534 -26.03 -11.25 -3.58
C LYS A 534 -25.52 -11.37 -2.15
N ALA A 535 -24.86 -10.33 -1.63
CA ALA A 535 -24.51 -10.24 -0.21
C ALA A 535 -25.09 -8.96 0.39
N GLU A 536 -25.68 -9.09 1.58
CA GLU A 536 -26.15 -7.95 2.35
C GLU A 536 -24.99 -7.35 3.15
N THR A 537 -24.70 -6.06 2.95
CA THR A 537 -23.77 -5.31 3.81
C THR A 537 -24.53 -4.36 4.72
N LYS A 538 -23.86 -3.84 5.77
CA LYS A 538 -24.47 -2.93 6.77
C LYS A 538 -24.83 -1.55 6.19
N PHE A 539 -24.36 -1.22 4.98
CA PHE A 539 -24.47 0.13 4.41
C PHE A 539 -25.17 0.20 3.05
N THR A 540 -25.19 -0.88 2.26
CA THR A 540 -26.00 -1.07 1.02
C THR A 540 -25.86 -2.53 0.53
N VAL A 541 -26.67 -2.97 -0.45
CA VAL A 541 -26.48 -4.25 -1.14
C VAL A 541 -25.39 -4.08 -2.20
N ILE A 542 -24.16 -4.53 -1.92
CA ILE A 542 -23.08 -4.60 -2.93
C ILE A 542 -23.16 -5.97 -3.62
N PRO A 543 -23.20 -6.05 -4.96
CA PRO A 543 -23.05 -7.30 -5.67
C PRO A 543 -21.71 -7.95 -5.35
N VAL A 544 -21.72 -9.22 -4.92
CA VAL A 544 -20.50 -9.96 -4.60
C VAL A 544 -20.27 -11.03 -5.65
N TYR A 545 -19.05 -11.07 -6.16
CA TYR A 545 -18.69 -11.92 -7.28
C TYR A 545 -17.68 -12.96 -6.85
N LYS A 546 -18.00 -14.22 -7.12
CA LYS A 546 -17.08 -15.33 -6.90
C LYS A 546 -16.00 -15.33 -7.98
N ALA A 547 -14.77 -15.65 -7.57
CA ALA A 547 -13.60 -15.78 -8.41
C ALA A 547 -12.54 -16.68 -7.78
N SER A 548 -11.58 -17.11 -8.59
CA SER A 548 -10.31 -17.67 -8.13
C SER A 548 -9.49 -16.65 -7.32
N MET A 549 -8.74 -17.14 -6.33
CA MET A 549 -7.74 -16.34 -5.61
C MET A 549 -6.61 -15.82 -6.50
N SER A 550 -6.36 -16.48 -7.63
CA SER A 550 -5.33 -16.07 -8.58
C SER A 550 -5.88 -14.98 -9.50
N ALA A 551 -5.32 -13.79 -9.37
CA ALA A 551 -5.59 -12.63 -10.21
C ALA A 551 -4.28 -11.95 -10.61
N ILE A 552 -4.35 -11.12 -11.65
CA ILE A 552 -3.25 -10.25 -12.09
C ILE A 552 -3.70 -8.82 -11.80
N VAL A 553 -2.96 -8.09 -10.96
CA VAL A 553 -3.32 -6.74 -10.51
C VAL A 553 -2.18 -5.78 -10.84
N SER A 554 -2.47 -4.68 -11.53
CA SER A 554 -1.47 -3.66 -11.86
C SER A 554 -1.04 -2.89 -10.60
N ARG A 555 0.17 -2.31 -10.61
CA ARG A 555 0.65 -1.50 -9.47
C ARG A 555 -0.27 -0.31 -9.17
N GLU A 556 -0.80 0.33 -10.20
CA GLU A 556 -1.74 1.43 -10.06
C GLU A 556 -3.03 0.99 -9.35
N ALA A 557 -3.62 -0.13 -9.78
CA ALA A 557 -4.78 -0.73 -9.14
C ALA A 557 -4.47 -1.12 -7.69
N ALA A 558 -3.28 -1.67 -7.43
CA ALA A 558 -2.87 -2.06 -6.09
C ALA A 558 -2.72 -0.87 -5.14
N ASN A 559 -2.04 0.19 -5.58
CA ASN A 559 -1.90 1.43 -4.81
C ASN A 559 -3.28 2.02 -4.47
N TYR A 560 -4.23 1.98 -5.40
CA TYR A 560 -5.60 2.43 -5.16
C TYR A 560 -6.32 1.57 -4.12
N VAL A 561 -6.23 0.24 -4.26
CA VAL A 561 -6.91 -0.73 -3.36
C VAL A 561 -6.46 -0.57 -1.90
N VAL A 562 -5.17 -0.33 -1.64
CA VAL A 562 -4.64 -0.26 -0.27
C VAL A 562 -4.94 1.07 0.44
N VAL A 563 -5.27 2.12 -0.31
CA VAL A 563 -5.61 3.43 0.27
C VAL A 563 -7.13 3.73 0.24
N ASN A 564 -7.91 2.99 -0.55
CA ASN A 564 -9.34 3.25 -0.69
C ASN A 564 -10.14 2.75 0.53
N CYS A 565 -10.87 3.69 1.13
CA CYS A 565 -11.72 3.51 2.30
C CYS A 565 -12.84 2.48 2.12
N THR A 566 -13.63 2.60 1.05
CA THR A 566 -14.76 1.69 0.77
C THR A 566 -14.28 0.27 0.54
N ILE A 567 -13.17 0.09 -0.18
CA ILE A 567 -12.53 -1.20 -0.41
C ILE A 567 -12.05 -1.81 0.90
N THR A 568 -11.37 -1.03 1.73
CA THR A 568 -10.86 -1.51 3.02
C THR A 568 -12.01 -1.91 3.96
N GLN A 569 -13.13 -1.17 4.00
CA GLN A 569 -14.32 -1.58 4.76
C GLN A 569 -14.94 -2.88 4.24
N PHE A 570 -14.95 -3.07 2.91
CA PHE A 570 -15.40 -4.32 2.31
C PHE A 570 -14.49 -5.50 2.71
N ILE A 571 -13.17 -5.32 2.68
CA ILE A 571 -12.22 -6.36 3.11
C ILE A 571 -12.42 -6.67 4.60
N LEU A 572 -12.54 -5.65 5.45
CA LEU A 572 -12.81 -5.83 6.88
C LEU A 572 -14.17 -6.51 7.12
N HIS A 573 -15.18 -6.23 6.29
CA HIS A 573 -16.46 -6.92 6.34
C HIS A 573 -16.30 -8.42 6.06
N LEU A 574 -15.58 -8.79 4.99
CA LEU A 574 -15.27 -10.19 4.66
C LEU A 574 -14.44 -10.88 5.76
N LEU A 575 -13.57 -10.15 6.45
CA LEU A 575 -12.80 -10.65 7.60
C LEU A 575 -13.66 -10.79 8.87
N ARG A 576 -14.72 -10.00 9.04
CA ARG A 576 -15.58 -10.03 10.24
C ARG A 576 -16.75 -11.00 10.12
N LYS A 577 -17.44 -11.04 8.99
CA LYS A 577 -18.57 -11.95 8.73
C LYS A 577 -18.13 -13.06 7.78
N LYS A 578 -18.31 -14.33 8.18
CA LYS A 578 -18.16 -15.43 7.23
C LYS A 578 -19.37 -15.42 6.30
N PRO A 579 -19.21 -15.29 4.97
CA PRO A 579 -20.33 -15.41 4.04
C PRO A 579 -20.98 -16.79 4.20
N LEU A 580 -22.31 -16.88 4.21
CA LEU A 580 -23.01 -18.17 4.39
C LEU A 580 -22.73 -19.19 3.27
N TYR A 581 -22.30 -18.74 2.07
CA TYR A 581 -22.25 -19.57 0.86
C TYR A 581 -20.95 -19.50 0.02
N ALA A 582 -19.90 -18.83 0.52
CA ALA A 582 -18.63 -18.71 -0.22
C ALA A 582 -17.41 -18.45 0.68
N CYS A 583 -16.23 -18.76 0.14
CA CYS A 583 -14.95 -18.51 0.81
C CYS A 583 -14.55 -17.04 0.69
N PRO A 584 -14.20 -16.34 1.79
CA PRO A 584 -13.94 -14.89 1.76
C PRO A 584 -12.89 -14.46 0.73
N ASP A 585 -11.84 -15.26 0.56
CA ASP A 585 -10.76 -15.07 -0.41
C ASP A 585 -11.24 -15.18 -1.87
N GLU A 586 -12.20 -16.06 -2.15
CA GLU A 586 -12.82 -16.22 -3.47
C GLU A 586 -13.81 -15.11 -3.81
N LEU A 587 -14.05 -14.16 -2.91
CA LEU A 587 -14.93 -13.02 -3.15
C LEU A 587 -14.17 -11.73 -3.38
N LEU A 588 -12.84 -11.72 -3.18
CA LEU A 588 -12.07 -10.49 -3.15
C LEU A 588 -11.96 -9.85 -4.54
N TRP A 589 -11.24 -10.50 -5.46
CA TRP A 589 -10.78 -9.85 -6.69
C TRP A 589 -11.92 -9.47 -7.64
N ALA A 590 -12.85 -10.38 -7.93
CA ALA A 590 -13.97 -10.04 -8.82
C ALA A 590 -14.91 -9.01 -8.20
N THR A 591 -15.10 -8.99 -6.88
CA THR A 591 -15.94 -7.95 -6.25
C THR A 591 -15.28 -6.58 -6.31
N LEU A 592 -13.98 -6.49 -5.99
CA LEU A 592 -13.25 -5.21 -6.03
C LEU A 592 -13.19 -4.63 -7.44
N PHE A 593 -12.87 -5.45 -8.43
CA PHE A 593 -12.62 -4.97 -9.80
C PHE A 593 -13.82 -5.10 -10.74
N GLY A 594 -14.86 -5.84 -10.34
CA GLY A 594 -16.09 -6.02 -11.11
C GLY A 594 -17.22 -5.03 -10.75
N ASN A 595 -17.14 -4.38 -9.59
CA ASN A 595 -18.04 -3.29 -9.22
C ASN A 595 -17.41 -1.94 -9.56
N LYS A 596 -17.17 -1.69 -10.85
CA LYS A 596 -16.53 -0.46 -11.35
C LYS A 596 -17.21 0.82 -10.85
N ASP A 597 -18.54 0.84 -10.78
CA ASP A 597 -19.29 2.03 -10.36
C ASP A 597 -19.27 2.25 -8.83
N VAL A 598 -18.90 1.23 -8.05
CA VAL A 598 -18.83 1.31 -6.58
C VAL A 598 -17.41 1.63 -6.12
N PHE A 599 -16.42 0.92 -6.66
CA PHE A 599 -15.04 1.00 -6.19
C PHE A 599 -14.14 1.80 -7.13
N SER A 600 -14.48 1.89 -8.43
CA SER A 600 -13.76 2.66 -9.45
C SER A 600 -12.23 2.48 -9.45
N ALA A 601 -11.76 1.28 -9.09
CA ALA A 601 -10.33 0.99 -9.07
C ALA A 601 -9.75 1.03 -10.49
N PRO A 602 -8.50 1.50 -10.69
CA PRO A 602 -7.83 1.44 -11.98
C PRO A 602 -7.82 0.02 -12.56
N GLY A 603 -8.05 -0.11 -13.87
CA GLY A 603 -8.14 -1.42 -14.54
C GLY A 603 -9.39 -2.24 -14.21
N SER A 604 -10.36 -1.69 -13.46
CA SER A 604 -11.66 -2.31 -13.18
C SER A 604 -12.58 -2.35 -14.41
N PHE A 605 -13.61 -3.18 -14.33
CA PHE A 605 -14.59 -3.44 -15.39
C PHE A 605 -15.99 -3.58 -14.79
N ASP A 606 -17.03 -3.37 -15.59
CA ASP A 606 -18.38 -3.75 -15.19
C ASP A 606 -18.54 -5.28 -15.30
N TYR A 607 -18.80 -5.94 -14.17
CA TYR A 607 -18.91 -7.39 -14.11
C TYR A 607 -20.03 -7.90 -15.02
N THR A 608 -21.17 -7.21 -15.09
CA THR A 608 -22.34 -7.67 -15.86
C THR A 608 -22.02 -7.71 -17.36
N SER A 609 -21.40 -6.65 -17.85
CA SER A 609 -20.89 -6.50 -19.22
C SER A 609 -19.83 -7.55 -19.55
N MET A 610 -18.84 -7.73 -18.67
CA MET A 610 -17.79 -8.74 -18.86
C MET A 610 -18.34 -10.16 -18.80
N ARG A 611 -19.37 -10.41 -17.99
CA ARG A 611 -20.06 -11.69 -17.95
C ARG A 611 -20.81 -11.96 -19.25
N TYR A 612 -21.45 -10.94 -19.83
CA TYR A 612 -22.09 -11.02 -21.14
C TYR A 612 -21.06 -11.42 -22.22
N VAL A 613 -19.91 -10.74 -22.26
CA VAL A 613 -18.78 -11.05 -23.16
C VAL A 613 -18.39 -12.53 -23.01
N TYR A 614 -18.22 -13.00 -21.77
CA TYR A 614 -17.88 -14.40 -21.52
C TYR A 614 -18.99 -15.37 -21.99
N VAL A 615 -20.28 -15.10 -21.73
CA VAL A 615 -21.38 -15.96 -22.23
C VAL A 615 -21.38 -16.01 -23.75
N LYS A 616 -21.21 -14.86 -24.40
CA LYS A 616 -21.15 -14.74 -25.86
C LYS A 616 -20.02 -15.61 -26.42
N GLN A 617 -18.82 -15.51 -25.84
CA GLN A 617 -17.66 -16.33 -26.21
C GLN A 617 -17.96 -17.84 -26.11
N ILE A 618 -18.61 -18.30 -25.03
CA ILE A 618 -18.98 -19.72 -24.87
C ILE A 618 -19.98 -20.17 -25.95
N LYS A 619 -21.00 -19.36 -26.24
CA LYS A 619 -22.02 -19.68 -27.25
C LYS A 619 -21.41 -19.76 -28.65
N GLU A 620 -20.56 -18.81 -29.01
CA GLU A 620 -19.88 -18.81 -30.30
C GLU A 620 -18.86 -19.97 -30.43
N ASN A 621 -18.12 -20.29 -29.35
CA ASN A 621 -17.25 -21.48 -29.26
C ASN A 621 -18.00 -22.78 -29.55
N ARG A 622 -19.27 -22.90 -29.13
CA ARG A 622 -20.09 -24.09 -29.38
C ARG A 622 -20.60 -24.18 -30.83
N ASN A 623 -20.81 -23.03 -31.48
CA ASN A 623 -21.52 -22.94 -32.76
C ASN A 623 -20.60 -22.85 -33.98
N LYS A 624 -19.28 -22.67 -33.85
CA LYS A 624 -18.39 -22.44 -34.99
C LYS A 624 -17.07 -23.24 -34.95
N ARG A 625 -16.81 -23.95 -36.06
CA ARG A 625 -15.47 -24.20 -36.62
C ARG A 625 -14.99 -22.88 -37.26
N LEU A 626 -14.44 -21.94 -36.49
CA LEU A 626 -13.93 -20.69 -37.08
C LEU A 626 -12.42 -20.73 -37.26
N ILE A 627 -12.03 -20.66 -38.53
CA ILE A 627 -10.70 -20.31 -39.02
C ILE A 627 -10.42 -18.86 -38.62
N VAL A 628 -9.32 -18.63 -37.91
CA VAL A 628 -8.80 -17.27 -37.74
C VAL A 628 -7.53 -17.17 -38.59
N ASN A 629 -7.54 -16.26 -39.56
CA ASN A 629 -6.34 -15.68 -40.17
C ASN A 629 -5.64 -14.78 -39.15
N ALA A 630 -5.16 -15.37 -38.05
CA ALA A 630 -4.18 -14.73 -37.21
C ALA A 630 -2.83 -15.23 -37.72
N THR A 631 -1.96 -14.32 -38.08
CA THR A 631 -0.53 -14.58 -38.27
C THR A 631 0.08 -14.96 -36.92
N SER A 632 -0.32 -16.10 -36.34
CA SER A 632 0.38 -16.68 -35.21
C SER A 632 1.80 -16.95 -35.68
N SER A 633 2.76 -16.22 -35.12
CA SER A 633 4.16 -16.47 -35.42
C SER A 633 4.53 -17.84 -34.86
N LYS A 634 5.60 -18.48 -35.39
CA LYS A 634 6.14 -19.71 -34.79
C LYS A 634 6.46 -19.56 -33.29
N ALA A 635 6.64 -18.33 -32.79
CA ALA A 635 6.92 -18.02 -31.40
C ALA A 635 5.66 -17.88 -30.51
N GLU A 636 4.48 -17.68 -31.09
CA GLU A 636 3.19 -17.61 -30.37
C GLU A 636 2.20 -18.63 -30.96
N PRO A 637 2.46 -19.95 -30.83
CA PRO A 637 1.73 -21.00 -31.55
C PRO A 637 0.34 -21.30 -30.96
N PHE A 638 -0.24 -20.40 -30.18
CA PHE A 638 -1.49 -20.60 -29.44
C PHE A 638 -2.44 -19.42 -29.59
N MET A 639 -3.74 -19.70 -29.53
CA MET A 639 -4.81 -18.69 -29.55
C MET A 639 -5.53 -18.64 -28.20
N LEU A 640 -5.93 -17.43 -27.80
CA LEU A 640 -6.60 -17.19 -26.51
C LEU A 640 -8.08 -17.56 -26.55
N SER A 641 -8.38 -18.81 -26.21
CA SER A 641 -9.75 -19.31 -26.08
C SER A 641 -10.47 -18.92 -24.78
N TYR A 642 -9.76 -18.31 -23.82
CA TYR A 642 -10.26 -18.00 -22.48
C TYR A 642 -9.88 -16.59 -22.03
N TYR A 643 -10.85 -15.88 -21.45
CA TYR A 643 -10.66 -14.55 -20.86
C TYR A 643 -9.77 -14.55 -19.59
N TYR A 644 -9.63 -15.72 -18.95
CA TYR A 644 -8.91 -15.91 -17.68
C TYR A 644 -7.59 -16.64 -17.94
N ILE A 645 -6.49 -15.88 -17.84
CA ILE A 645 -5.10 -16.37 -17.99
C ILE A 645 -4.30 -16.57 -16.69
N PRO A 646 -4.67 -16.02 -15.50
CA PRO A 646 -3.83 -16.13 -14.31
C PRO A 646 -3.49 -17.56 -13.90
N ARG A 647 -4.40 -18.53 -14.09
CA ARG A 647 -4.21 -19.93 -13.66
C ARG A 647 -4.99 -20.91 -14.54
N TYR A 648 -4.32 -21.96 -15.00
CA TYR A 648 -4.95 -23.11 -15.66
C TYR A 648 -5.30 -24.20 -14.64
N GLN A 649 -6.55 -24.65 -14.62
CA GLN A 649 -7.01 -25.69 -13.69
C GLN A 649 -8.07 -26.58 -14.36
N VAL A 650 -8.03 -27.88 -14.05
CA VAL A 650 -9.04 -28.86 -14.52
C VAL A 650 -9.83 -29.39 -13.33
N TRP A 651 -11.14 -29.20 -13.36
CA TRP A 651 -12.08 -29.69 -12.34
C TRP A 651 -12.71 -31.03 -12.74
N SER A 652 -13.10 -31.84 -11.75
CA SER A 652 -13.83 -33.08 -11.97
C SER A 652 -15.17 -32.78 -12.66
N GLY A 653 -15.44 -33.43 -13.78
CA GLY A 653 -16.60 -33.14 -14.64
C GLY A 653 -16.31 -32.17 -15.79
N SER A 654 -15.10 -31.62 -15.88
CA SER A 654 -14.64 -30.94 -17.09
C SER A 654 -14.57 -31.91 -18.27
N PRO A 655 -14.88 -31.48 -19.51
CA PRO A 655 -14.67 -32.31 -20.70
C PRO A 655 -13.18 -32.60 -20.97
N ARG A 656 -12.27 -31.85 -20.32
CA ARG A 656 -10.83 -32.10 -20.44
C ARG A 656 -10.41 -33.26 -19.54
N LYS A 657 -9.74 -34.23 -20.13
CA LYS A 657 -9.17 -35.39 -19.42
C LYS A 657 -8.03 -34.96 -18.51
N CYS A 658 -8.10 -35.37 -17.25
CA CYS A 658 -6.98 -35.34 -16.30
C CYS A 658 -6.26 -36.70 -16.38
N ASN A 659 -4.97 -36.73 -16.76
CA ASN A 659 -4.22 -38.00 -16.79
C ASN A 659 -3.48 -38.29 -15.46
N GLY A 660 -3.55 -37.37 -14.50
CA GLY A 660 -3.11 -37.57 -13.12
C GLY A 660 -4.24 -38.09 -12.22
N LYS A 661 -4.47 -37.41 -11.09
CA LYS A 661 -5.51 -37.76 -10.10
C LYS A 661 -6.31 -36.53 -9.65
N PHE A 662 -7.54 -36.70 -9.19
CA PHE A 662 -8.30 -35.60 -8.59
C PHE A 662 -8.08 -35.55 -7.08
N VAL A 663 -7.85 -34.35 -6.55
CA VAL A 663 -7.80 -34.07 -5.10
C VAL A 663 -8.62 -32.82 -4.83
N HIS A 664 -9.67 -32.95 -4.01
CA HIS A 664 -10.68 -31.90 -3.80
C HIS A 664 -11.27 -31.38 -5.12
N ALA A 665 -11.74 -32.30 -5.97
CA ALA A 665 -12.28 -32.02 -7.30
C ALA A 665 -11.32 -31.35 -8.31
N SER A 666 -10.08 -31.02 -7.94
CA SER A 666 -9.09 -30.43 -8.84
C SER A 666 -8.04 -31.46 -9.28
N CYS A 667 -7.73 -31.49 -10.57
CA CYS A 667 -6.69 -32.34 -11.15
C CYS A 667 -5.31 -31.97 -10.59
N VAL A 668 -4.64 -32.97 -10.02
CA VAL A 668 -3.20 -32.99 -9.84
C VAL A 668 -2.62 -33.58 -11.12
N PHE A 669 -1.95 -32.75 -11.92
CA PHE A 669 -1.43 -33.16 -13.23
C PHE A 669 -0.32 -34.19 -13.08
N GLY A 670 -0.32 -35.17 -13.99
CA GLY A 670 0.69 -36.22 -14.07
C GLY A 670 1.58 -36.08 -15.31
N VAL A 671 2.47 -37.06 -15.52
CA VAL A 671 3.47 -37.03 -16.61
C VAL A 671 2.84 -36.93 -18.00
N ARG A 672 1.65 -37.51 -18.17
CA ARG A 672 0.91 -37.49 -19.45
C ARG A 672 0.23 -36.15 -19.75
N ASP A 673 0.14 -35.26 -18.78
CA ASP A 673 -0.45 -33.94 -18.97
C ASP A 673 0.59 -32.92 -19.47
N LEU A 674 1.89 -33.20 -19.34
CA LEU A 674 2.99 -32.30 -19.72
C LEU A 674 2.90 -31.77 -21.17
N PRO A 675 2.69 -32.61 -22.22
CA PRO A 675 2.66 -32.11 -23.60
C PRO A 675 1.56 -31.07 -23.84
N MET A 676 0.46 -31.17 -23.09
CA MET A 676 -0.64 -30.21 -23.15
C MET A 676 -0.32 -28.97 -22.29
N LEU A 677 0.21 -29.15 -21.08
CA LEU A 677 0.55 -28.07 -20.16
C LEU A 677 1.52 -27.05 -20.78
N ILE A 678 2.59 -27.50 -21.44
CA ILE A 678 3.61 -26.60 -22.01
C ILE A 678 3.09 -25.72 -23.16
N LYS A 679 1.95 -26.11 -23.77
CA LYS A 679 1.29 -25.37 -24.86
C LYS A 679 0.17 -24.45 -24.37
N ARG A 680 -0.10 -24.43 -23.07
CA ARG A 680 -1.19 -23.63 -22.49
C ARG A 680 -0.87 -22.13 -22.55
N PRO A 681 -1.86 -21.27 -22.85
CA PRO A 681 -1.67 -19.81 -22.84
C PRO A 681 -1.63 -19.21 -21.43
N GLU A 682 -2.09 -19.92 -20.40
CA GLU A 682 -2.10 -19.41 -19.02
C GLU A 682 -0.69 -19.21 -18.45
N LEU A 683 -0.63 -18.47 -17.34
CA LEU A 683 0.63 -18.13 -16.66
C LEU A 683 1.15 -19.27 -15.79
N VAL A 684 0.26 -19.96 -15.07
CA VAL A 684 0.60 -21.06 -14.16
C VAL A 684 -0.38 -22.22 -14.29
N ALA A 685 0.06 -23.43 -13.95
CA ALA A 685 -0.79 -24.61 -13.87
C ALA A 685 -1.08 -24.98 -12.41
N HIS A 686 -2.36 -25.19 -12.11
CA HIS A 686 -2.86 -25.69 -10.83
C HIS A 686 -3.55 -27.05 -11.01
N LYS A 687 -3.07 -28.13 -10.41
CA LYS A 687 -1.95 -28.22 -9.44
C LYS A 687 -0.98 -29.34 -9.78
N LEU A 688 0.25 -29.17 -9.34
CA LEU A 688 1.29 -30.20 -9.38
C LEU A 688 1.81 -30.42 -7.96
N TYR A 689 2.05 -31.68 -7.60
CA TYR A 689 2.68 -32.03 -6.34
C TYR A 689 4.00 -32.72 -6.61
N SER A 690 5.04 -32.32 -5.89
CA SER A 690 6.36 -32.95 -5.98
C SER A 690 6.38 -34.37 -5.39
N ASP A 691 5.29 -34.84 -4.78
CA ASP A 691 5.13 -36.19 -4.21
C ASP A 691 4.23 -37.12 -5.06
N PHE A 692 3.58 -36.60 -6.11
CA PHE A 692 2.74 -37.38 -7.02
C PHE A 692 3.28 -37.28 -8.45
N GLN A 693 3.75 -38.41 -8.97
CA GLN A 693 4.49 -38.48 -10.24
C GLN A 693 5.53 -37.34 -10.36
N PRO A 694 6.55 -37.28 -9.47
CA PRO A 694 7.48 -36.16 -9.35
C PRO A 694 8.11 -35.71 -10.67
N ALA A 695 8.35 -36.63 -11.60
CA ALA A 695 8.84 -36.30 -12.94
C ALA A 695 7.98 -35.23 -13.64
N ALA A 696 6.65 -35.23 -13.45
CA ALA A 696 5.78 -34.20 -14.00
C ALA A 696 6.09 -32.80 -13.43
N PHE A 697 6.24 -32.71 -12.11
CA PHE A 697 6.56 -31.46 -11.41
C PHE A 697 7.94 -30.93 -11.83
N TYR A 698 8.98 -31.77 -11.73
CA TYR A 698 10.35 -31.35 -12.00
C TYR A 698 10.60 -31.12 -13.49
N CYS A 699 9.95 -31.86 -14.39
CA CYS A 699 10.06 -31.57 -15.81
C CYS A 699 9.38 -30.29 -16.23
N LEU A 700 8.19 -29.98 -15.72
CA LEU A 700 7.55 -28.70 -16.06
C LEU A 700 8.44 -27.52 -15.61
N ARG A 701 9.00 -27.60 -14.40
CA ARG A 701 10.01 -26.67 -13.90
C ARG A 701 11.21 -26.57 -14.85
N LYS A 702 11.89 -27.69 -15.11
CA LYS A 702 13.09 -27.76 -15.95
C LYS A 702 12.86 -27.15 -17.32
N MET A 703 11.75 -27.50 -17.97
CA MET A 703 11.41 -27.01 -19.30
C MET A 703 11.20 -25.49 -19.34
N VAL A 704 10.57 -24.89 -18.33
CA VAL A 704 10.42 -23.43 -18.25
C VAL A 704 11.78 -22.76 -18.05
N LYS A 705 12.64 -23.32 -17.19
CA LYS A 705 13.98 -22.76 -16.93
C LYS A 705 14.91 -22.87 -18.15
N GLU A 706 14.94 -24.02 -18.81
CA GLU A 706 15.69 -24.21 -20.05
C GLU A 706 15.20 -23.25 -21.15
N ARG A 707 13.88 -23.08 -21.29
CA ARG A 707 13.30 -22.11 -22.23
C ARG A 707 13.70 -20.67 -21.91
N ALA A 708 13.83 -20.32 -20.63
CA ALA A 708 14.27 -19.00 -20.18
C ALA A 708 15.76 -18.71 -20.49
N LEU A 709 16.52 -19.70 -20.97
CA LEU A 709 17.92 -19.52 -21.40
C LEU A 709 18.07 -19.57 -22.92
N GLN A 710 16.99 -19.86 -23.66
CA GLN A 710 16.98 -19.94 -25.11
C GLN A 710 16.80 -18.56 -25.74
N TYR A 711 17.42 -18.33 -26.89
CA TYR A 711 17.30 -17.07 -27.63
C TYR A 711 15.88 -16.89 -28.18
N GLU A 712 15.23 -18.00 -28.54
CA GLU A 712 13.90 -18.07 -29.10
C GLU A 712 12.84 -17.42 -28.20
N GLN A 713 13.04 -17.37 -26.89
CA GLN A 713 12.12 -16.67 -25.98
C GLN A 713 11.99 -15.17 -26.34
N MET A 714 13.04 -14.54 -26.88
CA MET A 714 13.04 -13.12 -27.24
C MET A 714 12.13 -12.80 -28.44
N LEU A 715 11.72 -13.84 -29.18
CA LEU A 715 10.75 -13.76 -30.27
C LEU A 715 9.32 -13.66 -29.75
N PHE A 716 9.06 -14.08 -28.50
CA PHE A 716 7.76 -13.94 -27.88
C PHE A 716 7.50 -12.46 -27.55
N LYS A 717 6.40 -11.90 -28.06
CA LYS A 717 6.02 -10.49 -27.85
C LYS A 717 4.78 -10.33 -26.97
N GLY A 718 4.08 -11.42 -26.68
CA GLY A 718 2.85 -11.42 -25.90
C GLY A 718 1.72 -10.64 -26.58
N THR A 719 1.81 -10.37 -27.87
CA THR A 719 0.88 -9.46 -28.57
C THR A 719 -0.55 -9.96 -28.54
N VAL A 720 -0.75 -11.28 -28.63
CA VAL A 720 -2.07 -11.91 -28.54
C VAL A 720 -2.78 -11.57 -27.22
N TYR A 721 -2.05 -11.31 -26.12
CA TYR A 721 -2.63 -10.98 -24.82
C TYR A 721 -3.21 -9.57 -24.73
N SER A 722 -2.84 -8.68 -25.65
CA SER A 722 -3.49 -7.36 -25.79
C SER A 722 -4.93 -7.47 -26.28
N GLU A 723 -5.30 -8.62 -26.85
CA GLU A 723 -6.64 -8.92 -27.35
C GLU A 723 -7.53 -9.57 -26.29
N LEU A 724 -7.09 -9.66 -25.03
CA LEU A 724 -7.97 -10.13 -23.95
C LEU A 724 -9.18 -9.21 -23.79
N ALA A 725 -10.34 -9.81 -23.51
CA ALA A 725 -11.59 -9.06 -23.32
C ALA A 725 -11.47 -7.94 -22.28
N HIS A 726 -10.76 -8.19 -21.17
CA HIS A 726 -10.50 -7.19 -20.13
C HIS A 726 -9.71 -5.98 -20.68
N VAL A 727 -8.74 -6.23 -21.57
CA VAL A 727 -7.93 -5.18 -22.20
C VAL A 727 -8.77 -4.41 -23.23
N GLN A 728 -9.51 -5.11 -24.09
CA GLN A 728 -10.41 -4.50 -25.07
C GLN A 728 -11.43 -3.56 -24.39
N VAL A 729 -12.11 -4.03 -23.34
CA VAL A 729 -13.10 -3.24 -22.60
C VAL A 729 -12.44 -2.08 -21.86
N LEU A 730 -11.26 -2.27 -21.26
CA LEU A 730 -10.51 -1.19 -20.64
C LEU A 730 -10.14 -0.09 -21.65
N MET A 731 -9.80 -0.47 -22.88
CA MET A 731 -9.48 0.45 -23.98
C MET A 731 -10.73 1.10 -24.61
N GLY A 732 -11.91 0.96 -24.00
CA GLY A 732 -13.15 1.60 -24.44
C GLY A 732 -13.94 0.82 -25.48
N GLN A 733 -13.56 -0.42 -25.80
CA GLN A 733 -14.35 -1.25 -26.72
C GLN A 733 -15.68 -1.64 -26.08
N ASN A 734 -16.77 -1.42 -26.81
CA ASN A 734 -18.09 -1.86 -26.36
C ASN A 734 -18.10 -3.40 -26.16
N PRO A 735 -18.57 -3.91 -24.99
CA PRO A 735 -18.72 -5.34 -24.71
C PRO A 735 -19.38 -6.15 -25.83
N GLU A 736 -20.35 -5.58 -26.54
CA GLU A 736 -21.03 -6.26 -27.66
C GLU A 736 -20.12 -6.48 -28.88
N ASN A 737 -19.09 -5.64 -29.03
CA ASN A 737 -18.16 -5.63 -30.16
C ASN A 737 -16.81 -6.27 -29.83
N VAL A 738 -16.64 -6.83 -28.63
CA VAL A 738 -15.42 -7.57 -28.26
C VAL A 738 -15.20 -8.71 -29.24
N LYS A 739 -14.00 -8.76 -29.83
CA LYS A 739 -13.59 -9.80 -30.78
C LYS A 739 -12.97 -10.97 -30.01
N PHE A 740 -13.34 -12.19 -30.39
CA PHE A 740 -12.77 -13.42 -29.85
C PHE A 740 -11.89 -14.12 -30.86
N PHE A 741 -10.77 -14.65 -30.38
CA PHE A 741 -9.78 -15.35 -31.19
C PHE A 741 -9.79 -16.83 -30.80
N TYR A 742 -10.25 -17.68 -31.72
CA TYR A 742 -10.51 -19.09 -31.47
C TYR A 742 -9.24 -19.94 -31.67
N CYS A 743 -9.02 -20.90 -30.77
CA CYS A 743 -8.03 -21.96 -30.94
C CYS A 743 -8.75 -23.22 -31.39
N PHE A 744 -8.33 -23.86 -32.49
CA PHE A 744 -8.70 -25.25 -32.74
C PHE A 744 -8.07 -26.14 -31.65
N SER A 745 -8.84 -27.08 -31.10
CA SER A 745 -8.25 -28.22 -30.40
C SER A 745 -7.70 -29.19 -31.44
N TYR A 746 -6.41 -29.48 -31.40
CA TYR A 746 -5.91 -30.77 -31.87
C TYR A 746 -6.23 -31.84 -30.83
#